data_AF-A0A932P942-F1
#
_entry.id   AF-A0A932P942-F1
#
_cell.length_a   1.000
_cell.length_b   1.000
_cell.length_c   1.000
_cell.angle_alpha   90.00
_cell.angle_beta   90.00
_cell.angle_gamma   90.00
#
_symmetry.space_group_name_H-M   'P 1'
#
loop_
_entity.id
_entity.type
_entity.pdbx_description
1 polymer ?
#
loop_
_entity_poly.entity_id
_entity_poly.type
_entity_poly.pdbx_seq_one_letter_code
_entity_poly.pdbx_strand_id
1 'polypeptide(L)'
;MATVNLGGGAMASGYQITNSIRLNGTSDCLTRTPGVAGNRQKWTVSTWVKRATLGAQQCIISGDPNAGNPIWIGFNASDQLQVNLNGSTYRVTSAFYRDPSALLHVVVALDATAASLRIWVNGSEITAWATNVAVPNSNFGINNNTLHAIGYMVGYTNYFPGYLSDFYLVDGQALTPSSFGKGSPEDPNKWVPIKYSGTYGANGCKLAFGSSGALGTDTSGNGNNWTVTGSPVQTTDTPTNNYCTWNPLDHYGANTFTNGNLTASTASGGASISGTQYVSSGLWYFEIKRDASADNQFGVISGQYPAGNAAVAVNRRCWRDASGTPSWLTDGGNAGSGSAVALANGDTLQVALDLTNGAAYFGKNGTWMNSGVPTSGASKTGAIWTDLSGNSWAPFIGGNAAEYGTANFGATAFAYAPPTGFKALCTANLPAVAIPQPKKHFDVSLRGGTSATANVTGKLFQPDLSWTKARSAAADGRHSLYDSVRGANKRLSSNLTNAEATDTDCLMSFNSDGVTFGSDAANNLVNQTGQTYVDWLWKAGGAAVTNNAGSISSQVSVNAAAGFSVGTYIPAGAAATVGHGLGAAPAIVIVKQRSSPTRSWMVYHKSLGATQYLQLESTMAAATLSTIWNSTAPTSTVFSIGTDTTVSANGLSFSFLAFAEIPGYSKAFSFRGNGSADGPFVYLGFRPRYIMIKRSDAAGNDWFIFDSARDTYNQVATELYADLAAAESSSTHYIDFTANGFKLRTSYAGVNAAGTFIGIAFAEFPFGGSNVAPCPAR
;
A
#
# COMPACT_ATOMS: atom_id res chain seq x y z
N MET A 1 -13.86 30.60 -19.40
CA MET A 1 -13.94 29.85 -18.13
C MET A 1 -12.61 29.97 -17.43
N ALA A 2 -12.58 30.44 -16.19
CA ALA A 2 -11.36 30.43 -15.40
C ALA A 2 -11.10 28.99 -14.95
N THR A 3 -10.03 28.38 -15.46
CA THR A 3 -9.50 27.10 -14.98
C THR A 3 -9.04 27.27 -13.53
N VAL A 4 -9.66 26.57 -12.59
CA VAL A 4 -9.28 26.58 -11.16
C VAL A 4 -8.49 25.30 -10.86
N ASN A 5 -7.25 25.45 -10.44
CA ASN A 5 -6.43 24.34 -9.94
C ASN A 5 -6.69 24.20 -8.43
N LEU A 6 -7.30 23.08 -8.01
CA LEU A 6 -7.51 22.74 -6.60
C LEU A 6 -6.29 22.02 -5.99
N GLY A 7 -5.09 22.30 -6.49
CA GLY A 7 -3.87 21.62 -6.11
C GLY A 7 -3.75 21.50 -4.60
N GLY A 8 -3.53 20.28 -4.11
CA GLY A 8 -3.29 20.06 -2.69
C GLY A 8 -2.05 20.83 -2.26
N GLY A 9 -2.12 21.46 -1.08
CA GLY A 9 -0.98 22.18 -0.50
C GLY A 9 0.24 21.26 -0.51
N ALA A 10 1.34 21.74 -1.11
CA ALA A 10 2.59 21.00 -1.14
C ALA A 10 3.00 20.56 0.28
N MET A 11 3.80 19.50 0.37
CA MET A 11 4.42 19.02 1.60
C MET A 11 4.77 20.18 2.55
N ALA A 12 4.32 20.13 3.80
CA ALA A 12 4.43 21.23 4.77
C ALA A 12 5.88 21.71 5.01
N SER A 13 6.89 20.91 4.64
CA SER A 13 8.29 21.32 4.59
C SER A 13 9.09 20.48 3.59
N GLY A 14 10.15 21.04 3.00
CA GLY A 14 11.09 20.32 2.13
C GLY A 14 11.09 20.77 0.66
N TYR A 15 12.00 20.20 -0.14
CA TYR A 15 12.10 20.47 -1.57
C TYR A 15 10.86 19.94 -2.30
N GLN A 16 10.22 20.79 -3.10
CA GLN A 16 9.01 20.46 -3.83
C GLN A 16 9.32 20.21 -5.31
N ILE A 17 8.80 19.11 -5.85
CA ILE A 17 8.78 18.86 -7.29
C ILE A 17 7.40 19.25 -7.78
N THR A 18 7.31 20.37 -8.48
CA THR A 18 6.02 20.94 -8.90
C THR A 18 5.40 20.19 -10.06
N ASN A 19 6.21 19.68 -10.99
CA ASN A 19 5.73 19.11 -12.23
C ASN A 19 6.44 17.80 -12.58
N SER A 20 5.70 16.99 -13.33
CA SER A 20 6.14 15.80 -14.01
C SER A 20 5.73 15.88 -15.47
N ILE A 21 6.37 15.07 -16.31
CA ILE A 21 5.91 14.79 -17.66
C ILE A 21 5.19 13.45 -17.68
N ARG A 22 4.02 13.41 -18.30
CA ARG A 22 3.29 12.17 -18.59
C ARG A 22 3.47 11.80 -20.05
N LEU A 23 3.96 10.58 -20.26
CA LEU A 23 4.23 9.97 -21.56
C LEU A 23 3.18 8.90 -21.87
N ASN A 24 2.68 8.88 -23.11
CA ASN A 24 1.59 8.00 -23.54
C ASN A 24 1.97 6.51 -23.73
N GLY A 25 3.27 6.19 -23.85
CA GLY A 25 3.74 4.82 -24.10
C GLY A 25 3.63 4.32 -25.53
N THR A 26 3.39 5.20 -26.50
CA THR A 26 3.29 4.82 -27.93
C THR A 26 4.10 5.72 -28.87
N SER A 27 4.25 7.00 -28.55
CA SER A 27 4.92 7.97 -29.41
C SER A 27 5.68 9.06 -28.66
N ASP A 28 5.27 9.34 -27.42
CA ASP A 28 5.83 10.45 -26.66
C ASP A 28 7.26 10.14 -26.22
N CYS A 29 8.18 11.04 -26.54
CA CYS A 29 9.55 10.97 -26.07
C CYS A 29 10.24 12.33 -26.13
N LEU A 30 11.42 12.43 -25.54
CA LEU A 30 12.32 13.54 -25.72
C LEU A 30 13.62 13.03 -26.33
N THR A 31 14.16 13.71 -27.33
CA THR A 31 15.40 13.30 -28.00
C THR A 31 16.45 14.38 -28.00
N ARG A 32 17.71 13.97 -27.97
CA ARG A 32 18.86 14.89 -28.11
C ARG A 32 20.03 14.13 -28.73
N THR A 33 20.76 14.79 -29.61
CA THR A 33 22.10 14.35 -30.05
C THR A 33 23.11 15.32 -29.45
N PRO A 34 23.98 14.89 -28.52
CA PRO A 34 25.03 15.75 -27.99
C PRO A 34 25.93 16.30 -29.09
N GLY A 35 26.33 17.57 -29.06
CA GLY A 35 27.19 18.14 -30.11
C GLY A 35 28.60 17.52 -30.14
N VAL A 36 29.07 17.02 -28.99
CA VAL A 36 30.33 16.28 -28.81
C VAL A 36 30.12 15.17 -27.79
N ALA A 37 30.96 14.13 -27.85
CA ALA A 37 30.94 13.08 -26.83
C ALA A 37 31.45 13.63 -25.49
N GLY A 38 30.74 13.29 -24.42
CA GLY A 38 31.12 13.57 -23.03
C GLY A 38 31.79 12.35 -22.40
N ASN A 39 31.68 12.19 -21.08
CA ASN A 39 32.22 11.02 -20.41
C ASN A 39 31.30 9.80 -20.59
N ARG A 40 31.78 8.82 -21.38
CA ARG A 40 31.08 7.57 -21.71
C ARG A 40 31.37 6.42 -20.75
N GLN A 41 32.25 6.64 -19.78
CA GLN A 41 32.69 5.66 -18.79
C GLN A 41 32.16 5.99 -17.39
N LYS A 42 31.75 7.23 -17.14
CA LYS A 42 31.35 7.73 -15.84
C LYS A 42 30.20 8.73 -15.96
N TRP A 43 29.04 8.39 -15.40
CA TRP A 43 27.84 9.22 -15.42
C TRP A 43 26.82 8.74 -14.40
N THR A 44 25.83 9.59 -14.10
CA THR A 44 24.67 9.26 -13.27
C THR A 44 23.37 9.67 -13.95
N VAL A 45 22.37 8.80 -13.92
CA VAL A 45 20.97 9.12 -14.24
C VAL A 45 20.15 9.05 -12.96
N SER A 46 19.31 10.04 -12.71
CA SER A 46 18.37 10.06 -11.59
C SER A 46 17.00 10.58 -12.03
N THR A 47 15.92 9.91 -11.66
CA THR A 47 14.55 10.39 -11.91
C THR A 47 13.52 9.69 -11.01
N TRP A 48 12.40 10.36 -10.77
CA TRP A 48 11.22 9.77 -10.15
C TRP A 48 10.25 9.24 -11.20
N VAL A 49 9.76 8.03 -11.00
CA VAL A 49 9.02 7.27 -12.00
C VAL A 49 7.71 6.73 -11.41
N LYS A 50 6.57 7.00 -12.04
CA LYS A 50 5.31 6.26 -11.80
C LYS A 50 4.90 5.53 -13.06
N ARG A 51 4.77 4.21 -12.96
CA ARG A 51 4.46 3.33 -14.08
C ARG A 51 2.96 3.28 -14.31
N ALA A 52 2.54 3.22 -15.58
CA ALA A 52 1.14 3.06 -15.95
C ALA A 52 0.83 1.64 -16.42
N THR A 53 1.58 1.12 -17.40
CA THR A 53 1.44 -0.25 -17.91
C THR A 53 2.38 -1.20 -17.17
N LEU A 54 1.95 -2.45 -16.96
CA LEU A 54 2.76 -3.54 -16.40
C LEU A 54 2.91 -4.66 -17.44
N GLY A 55 3.86 -5.58 -17.25
CA GLY A 55 4.04 -6.75 -18.13
C GLY A 55 4.62 -6.45 -19.52
N ALA A 56 5.20 -5.26 -19.72
CA ALA A 56 5.73 -4.81 -21.00
C ALA A 56 7.11 -4.15 -20.81
N GLN A 57 7.98 -4.29 -21.82
CA GLN A 57 9.28 -3.63 -21.81
C GLN A 57 9.14 -2.12 -22.10
N GLN A 58 9.71 -1.31 -21.21
CA GLN A 58 9.55 0.15 -21.16
C GLN A 58 10.91 0.81 -20.93
N CYS A 59 11.13 1.98 -21.52
CA CYS A 59 12.44 2.65 -21.50
C CYS A 59 12.38 4.05 -20.91
N ILE A 60 13.09 4.28 -19.80
CA ILE A 60 13.22 5.60 -19.16
C ILE A 60 14.19 6.48 -19.97
N ILE A 61 15.38 5.96 -20.25
CA ILE A 61 16.38 6.61 -21.11
C ILE A 61 17.14 5.57 -21.90
N SER A 62 17.49 5.92 -23.13
CA SER A 62 18.40 5.16 -23.99
C SER A 62 19.35 6.06 -24.76
N GLY A 63 20.38 5.45 -25.36
CA GLY A 63 21.31 6.11 -26.25
C GLY A 63 22.03 5.12 -27.17
N ASP A 64 22.72 5.68 -28.16
CA ASP A 64 23.56 4.98 -29.12
C ASP A 64 22.84 3.92 -29.99
N PRO A 65 22.19 4.33 -31.10
CA PRO A 65 21.48 3.42 -32.02
C PRO A 65 22.39 2.37 -32.68
N ASN A 66 23.71 2.61 -32.71
CA ASN A 66 24.63 1.85 -33.55
C ASN A 66 25.22 0.65 -32.79
N ALA A 67 24.49 -0.47 -32.80
CA ALA A 67 24.99 -1.87 -32.79
C ALA A 67 23.94 -2.84 -32.23
N GLY A 68 22.75 -2.93 -32.83
CA GLY A 68 21.77 -3.98 -32.52
C GLY A 68 21.20 -4.02 -31.09
N ASN A 69 21.76 -3.33 -30.10
CA ASN A 69 21.36 -3.30 -28.69
C ASN A 69 21.82 -1.98 -28.05
N PRO A 70 20.96 -0.94 -28.01
CA PRO A 70 21.30 0.34 -27.40
C PRO A 70 21.54 0.18 -25.90
N ILE A 71 22.23 1.16 -25.30
CA ILE A 71 22.17 1.32 -23.85
C ILE A 71 20.75 1.76 -23.48
N TRP A 72 20.17 1.15 -22.46
CA TRP A 72 18.88 1.59 -21.93
C TRP A 72 18.71 1.28 -20.45
N ILE A 73 17.96 2.14 -19.78
CA ILE A 73 17.49 1.99 -18.41
C ILE A 73 15.97 1.94 -18.47
N GLY A 74 15.36 0.94 -17.84
CA GLY A 74 13.91 0.80 -17.85
C GLY A 74 13.42 -0.48 -17.20
N PHE A 75 12.19 -0.88 -17.51
CA PHE A 75 11.59 -2.10 -16.97
C PHE A 75 11.45 -3.14 -18.07
N ASN A 76 11.75 -4.40 -17.78
CA ASN A 76 11.52 -5.49 -18.72
C ASN A 76 10.05 -5.96 -18.68
N ALA A 77 9.69 -6.88 -19.58
CA ALA A 77 8.33 -7.43 -19.63
C ALA A 77 7.92 -8.23 -18.38
N SER A 78 8.88 -8.60 -17.53
CA SER A 78 8.63 -9.21 -16.22
C SER A 78 8.49 -8.19 -15.10
N ASP A 79 8.42 -6.88 -15.39
CA ASP A 79 8.33 -5.79 -14.42
C ASP A 79 9.56 -5.62 -13.51
N GLN A 80 10.72 -6.14 -13.90
CA GLN A 80 11.98 -5.94 -13.20
C GLN A 80 12.73 -4.73 -13.79
N LEU A 81 13.43 -3.98 -12.94
CA LEU A 81 14.29 -2.90 -13.41
C LEU A 81 15.51 -3.51 -14.10
N GLN A 82 15.83 -3.00 -15.28
CA GLN A 82 16.94 -3.44 -16.10
C GLN A 82 17.79 -2.24 -16.52
N VAL A 83 19.11 -2.43 -16.42
CA VAL A 83 20.11 -1.54 -17.01
C VAL A 83 20.92 -2.37 -17.98
N ASN A 84 20.76 -2.09 -19.26
CA ASN A 84 21.50 -2.73 -20.34
C ASN A 84 22.49 -1.70 -20.91
N LEU A 85 23.79 -2.04 -20.95
CA LEU A 85 24.81 -1.13 -21.45
C LEU A 85 25.17 -1.33 -22.93
N ASN A 86 25.02 -2.55 -23.49
CA ASN A 86 25.41 -2.89 -24.87
C ASN A 86 24.92 -4.28 -25.37
N GLY A 87 23.84 -4.83 -24.82
CA GLY A 87 23.32 -6.17 -25.13
C GLY A 87 23.98 -7.33 -24.38
N SER A 88 25.30 -7.25 -24.15
CA SER A 88 26.06 -8.31 -23.47
C SER A 88 26.38 -7.97 -22.01
N THR A 89 26.47 -6.69 -21.66
CA THR A 89 26.69 -6.19 -20.31
C THR A 89 25.40 -5.59 -19.78
N TYR A 90 24.71 -6.29 -18.89
CA TYR A 90 23.45 -5.83 -18.31
C TYR A 90 23.21 -6.38 -16.90
N ARG A 91 22.31 -5.72 -16.18
CA ARG A 91 21.81 -6.18 -14.88
C ARG A 91 20.29 -6.12 -14.84
N VAL A 92 19.69 -7.11 -14.19
CA VAL A 92 18.25 -7.23 -13.94
C VAL A 92 18.05 -7.48 -12.46
N THR A 93 17.21 -6.66 -11.82
CA THR A 93 16.90 -6.78 -10.39
C THR A 93 16.13 -8.07 -10.09
N SER A 94 16.34 -8.68 -8.92
CA SER A 94 15.41 -9.72 -8.44
C SER A 94 14.03 -9.15 -8.12
N ALA A 95 13.99 -7.88 -7.70
CA ALA A 95 12.77 -7.16 -7.35
C ALA A 95 11.87 -6.86 -8.57
N PHE A 96 10.56 -6.91 -8.33
CA PHE A 96 9.47 -6.60 -9.26
C PHE A 96 8.81 -5.26 -8.89
N TYR A 97 8.78 -4.29 -9.80
CA TYR A 97 8.26 -2.94 -9.53
C TYR A 97 6.86 -2.77 -10.09
N ARG A 98 5.87 -3.38 -9.44
CA ARG A 98 4.49 -3.52 -9.95
C ARG A 98 3.46 -2.63 -9.28
N ASP A 99 3.91 -1.60 -8.57
CA ASP A 99 3.04 -0.64 -7.88
C ASP A 99 2.77 0.60 -8.75
N PRO A 100 1.57 0.75 -9.35
CA PRO A 100 1.18 1.91 -10.14
C PRO A 100 0.64 3.07 -9.29
N SER A 101 0.51 2.90 -7.97
CA SER A 101 -0.21 3.84 -7.11
C SER A 101 0.64 5.05 -6.69
N ALA A 102 1.96 4.99 -6.84
CA ALA A 102 2.91 6.01 -6.39
C ALA A 102 4.17 6.09 -7.29
N LEU A 103 5.06 7.04 -6.99
CA LEU A 103 6.34 7.21 -7.68
C LEU A 103 7.47 6.50 -6.93
N LEU A 104 8.41 5.90 -7.65
CA LEU A 104 9.68 5.37 -7.14
C LEU A 104 10.86 6.21 -7.66
N HIS A 105 11.90 6.37 -6.85
CA HIS A 105 13.12 7.09 -7.24
C HIS A 105 14.17 6.12 -7.77
N VAL A 106 14.54 6.22 -9.05
CA VAL A 106 15.60 5.41 -9.67
C VAL A 106 16.87 6.23 -9.78
N VAL A 107 17.98 5.69 -9.27
CA VAL A 107 19.32 6.24 -9.51
C VAL A 107 20.20 5.15 -10.09
N VAL A 108 20.87 5.45 -11.19
CA VAL A 108 21.84 4.56 -11.85
C VAL A 108 23.15 5.32 -12.02
N ALA A 109 24.23 4.80 -11.45
CA ALA A 109 25.56 5.37 -11.59
C ALA A 109 26.51 4.35 -12.22
N LEU A 110 27.19 4.77 -13.29
CA LEU A 110 28.26 4.01 -13.92
C LEU A 110 29.61 4.64 -13.55
N ASP A 111 30.57 3.79 -13.17
CA ASP A 111 32.00 4.06 -13.20
C ASP A 111 32.72 2.84 -13.79
N ALA A 112 32.77 2.78 -15.12
CA ALA A 112 33.41 1.69 -15.85
C ALA A 112 34.92 1.63 -15.60
N THR A 113 35.56 2.77 -15.27
CA THR A 113 36.99 2.79 -14.90
C THR A 113 37.26 2.02 -13.60
N ALA A 114 36.25 1.92 -12.74
CA ALA A 114 36.24 1.11 -11.52
C ALA A 114 35.44 -0.20 -11.65
N ALA A 115 35.09 -0.63 -12.87
CA ALA A 115 34.25 -1.80 -13.15
C ALA A 115 32.91 -1.81 -12.38
N SER A 116 32.33 -0.63 -12.14
CA SER A 116 31.20 -0.42 -11.24
C SER A 116 29.97 0.08 -11.98
N LEU A 117 28.84 -0.59 -11.77
CA LEU A 117 27.49 -0.10 -12.06
C LEU A 117 26.69 -0.27 -10.78
N ARG A 118 26.09 0.80 -10.27
CA ARG A 118 25.30 0.77 -9.04
C ARG A 118 23.92 1.31 -9.33
N ILE A 119 22.92 0.63 -8.77
CA ILE A 119 21.50 0.91 -9.00
C ILE A 119 20.85 1.03 -7.63
N TRP A 120 20.07 2.08 -7.44
CA TRP A 120 19.29 2.30 -6.23
C TRP A 120 17.83 2.56 -6.58
N VAL A 121 16.96 2.07 -5.72
CA VAL A 121 15.54 2.42 -5.73
C VAL A 121 15.15 2.96 -4.36
N ASN A 122 14.51 4.13 -4.33
CA ASN A 122 14.07 4.81 -3.11
C ASN A 122 15.20 5.01 -2.08
N GLY A 123 16.42 5.26 -2.56
CA GLY A 123 17.61 5.46 -1.71
C GLY A 123 18.33 4.18 -1.28
N SER A 124 17.70 3.02 -1.43
CA SER A 124 18.29 1.72 -1.11
C SER A 124 19.02 1.11 -2.31
N GLU A 125 20.21 0.56 -2.08
CA GLU A 125 21.00 -0.08 -3.12
C GLU A 125 20.45 -1.46 -3.46
N ILE A 126 20.42 -1.79 -4.75
CA ILE A 126 20.10 -3.14 -5.20
C ILE A 126 21.30 -4.06 -4.98
N THR A 127 21.10 -5.09 -4.17
CA THR A 127 22.10 -6.14 -3.89
C THR A 127 21.66 -7.52 -4.37
N ALA A 128 20.38 -7.70 -4.68
CA ALA A 128 19.80 -8.95 -5.19
C ALA A 128 19.50 -8.86 -6.70
N TRP A 129 20.07 -9.78 -7.47
CA TRP A 129 20.05 -9.76 -8.93
C TRP A 129 19.49 -11.05 -9.52
N ALA A 130 18.56 -10.90 -10.47
CA ALA A 130 18.17 -11.98 -11.38
C ALA A 130 19.26 -12.20 -12.45
N THR A 131 19.93 -11.12 -12.86
CA THR A 131 21.12 -11.19 -13.72
C THR A 131 22.10 -10.08 -13.33
N ASN A 132 23.38 -10.43 -13.21
CA ASN A 132 24.43 -9.50 -12.80
C ASN A 132 25.70 -9.69 -13.63
N VAL A 133 25.73 -9.12 -14.83
CA VAL A 133 26.93 -9.18 -15.68
C VAL A 133 27.96 -8.13 -15.22
N ALA A 134 29.23 -8.54 -15.16
CA ALA A 134 30.34 -7.66 -14.80
C ALA A 134 30.52 -6.54 -15.83
N VAL A 135 30.90 -5.36 -15.35
CA VAL A 135 31.07 -4.18 -16.20
C VAL A 135 32.54 -4.06 -16.61
N PRO A 136 32.88 -4.16 -17.91
CA PRO A 136 34.25 -3.93 -18.36
C PRO A 136 34.60 -2.44 -18.33
N ASN A 137 35.89 -2.15 -18.25
CA ASN A 137 36.42 -0.81 -18.48
C ASN A 137 36.33 -0.48 -19.98
N SER A 138 35.21 0.11 -20.39
CA SER A 138 34.90 0.41 -21.78
C SER A 138 34.05 1.67 -21.89
N ASN A 139 33.94 2.21 -23.11
CA ASN A 139 33.01 3.29 -23.41
C ASN A 139 31.62 2.71 -23.69
N PHE A 140 30.58 3.31 -23.12
CA PHE A 140 29.18 2.94 -23.35
C PHE A 140 28.41 4.07 -24.05
N GLY A 141 27.13 3.87 -24.32
CA GLY A 141 26.36 4.75 -25.22
C GLY A 141 25.92 6.10 -24.62
N ILE A 142 25.74 6.20 -23.30
CA ILE A 142 25.34 7.47 -22.65
C ILE A 142 26.48 8.50 -22.78
N ASN A 143 26.11 9.75 -23.10
CA ASN A 143 27.01 10.86 -23.45
C ASN A 143 27.77 10.71 -24.77
N ASN A 144 27.47 9.71 -25.61
CA ASN A 144 28.05 9.62 -26.95
C ASN A 144 27.49 10.71 -27.90
N ASN A 145 28.20 11.07 -28.97
CA ASN A 145 27.68 11.96 -30.02
C ASN A 145 26.76 11.19 -30.99
N THR A 146 25.70 10.63 -30.44
CA THR A 146 24.66 9.89 -31.16
C THR A 146 23.31 10.16 -30.49
N LEU A 147 22.23 9.73 -31.13
CA LEU A 147 20.87 9.97 -30.63
C LEU A 147 20.68 9.35 -29.24
N HIS A 148 20.20 10.17 -28.31
CA HIS A 148 19.66 9.77 -27.02
C HIS A 148 18.17 10.03 -26.99
N ALA A 149 17.44 9.22 -26.22
CA ALA A 149 16.02 9.44 -26.01
C ALA A 149 15.62 9.18 -24.55
N ILE A 150 14.75 10.03 -24.02
CA ILE A 150 14.03 9.83 -22.75
C ILE A 150 12.60 9.39 -23.10
N GLY A 151 12.12 8.32 -22.46
CA GLY A 151 10.80 7.75 -22.71
C GLY A 151 10.69 6.82 -23.91
N TYR A 152 11.81 6.51 -24.57
CA TYR A 152 11.86 5.74 -25.81
C TYR A 152 13.19 4.98 -25.92
N MET A 153 13.13 3.73 -26.39
CA MET A 153 14.32 2.94 -26.73
C MET A 153 14.71 3.20 -28.18
N VAL A 154 15.80 3.94 -28.39
CA VAL A 154 16.28 4.34 -29.71
C VAL A 154 16.43 3.13 -30.64
N GLY A 155 15.74 3.16 -31.78
CA GLY A 155 15.79 2.13 -32.83
C GLY A 155 14.78 1.00 -32.66
N TYR A 156 13.88 1.09 -31.69
CA TYR A 156 12.88 0.06 -31.35
C TYR A 156 11.46 0.65 -31.30
N THR A 157 10.50 -0.09 -30.74
CA THR A 157 9.10 0.37 -30.54
C THR A 157 8.71 0.40 -29.06
N ASN A 158 9.70 0.39 -28.15
CA ASN A 158 9.48 0.39 -26.71
C ASN A 158 9.46 1.83 -26.19
N TYR A 159 8.30 2.29 -25.74
CA TYR A 159 8.09 3.59 -25.13
C TYR A 159 7.76 3.44 -23.64
N PHE A 160 7.90 4.51 -22.87
CA PHE A 160 7.51 4.54 -21.47
C PHE A 160 6.07 5.04 -21.30
N PRO A 161 5.14 4.22 -20.82
CA PRO A 161 3.80 4.65 -20.40
C PRO A 161 3.82 5.04 -18.92
N GLY A 162 3.79 6.34 -18.62
CA GLY A 162 3.79 6.79 -17.23
C GLY A 162 4.31 8.21 -17.02
N TYR A 163 4.79 8.47 -15.82
CA TYR A 163 5.21 9.77 -15.34
C TYR A 163 6.71 9.77 -15.02
N LEU A 164 7.42 10.79 -15.50
CA LEU A 164 8.80 11.09 -15.10
C LEU A 164 8.84 12.45 -14.41
N SER A 165 9.60 12.57 -13.33
CA SER A 165 9.76 13.82 -12.58
C SER A 165 11.21 14.07 -12.22
N ASP A 166 11.61 15.34 -12.23
CA ASP A 166 12.93 15.84 -11.82
C ASP A 166 14.06 14.97 -12.38
N PHE A 167 14.18 14.94 -13.72
CA PHE A 167 15.14 14.09 -14.42
C PHE A 167 16.52 14.74 -14.45
N TYR A 168 17.55 13.98 -14.08
CA TYR A 168 18.95 14.37 -14.10
C TYR A 168 19.77 13.41 -14.96
N LEU A 169 20.60 13.97 -15.84
CA LEU A 169 21.78 13.32 -16.40
C LEU A 169 23.00 14.09 -15.90
N VAL A 170 23.90 13.42 -15.20
CA VAL A 170 25.17 13.99 -14.73
C VAL A 170 26.32 13.33 -15.47
N ASP A 171 27.03 14.11 -16.27
CA ASP A 171 28.17 13.69 -17.08
C ASP A 171 29.47 13.77 -16.26
N GLY A 172 30.25 12.68 -16.25
CA GLY A 172 31.57 12.60 -15.62
C GLY A 172 31.58 12.27 -14.14
N GLN A 173 30.43 11.99 -13.51
CA GLN A 173 30.33 11.68 -12.08
C GLN A 173 29.47 10.43 -11.81
N ALA A 174 29.93 9.57 -10.91
CA ALA A 174 29.17 8.46 -10.34
C ALA A 174 28.68 8.84 -8.94
N LEU A 175 27.45 9.33 -8.85
CA LEU A 175 26.84 9.85 -7.63
C LEU A 175 25.98 8.80 -6.93
N THR A 176 25.72 9.02 -5.65
CA THR A 176 24.81 8.21 -4.84
C THR A 176 23.44 8.90 -4.73
N PRO A 177 22.40 8.19 -4.26
CA PRO A 177 21.07 8.78 -4.10
C PRO A 177 21.00 9.97 -3.14
N SER A 178 21.94 10.12 -2.20
CA SER A 178 21.99 11.26 -1.27
C SER A 178 22.21 12.61 -1.97
N SER A 179 22.60 12.61 -3.24
CA SER A 179 22.64 13.81 -4.07
C SER A 179 21.25 14.28 -4.54
N PHE A 180 20.24 13.40 -4.51
CA PHE A 180 18.92 13.60 -5.12
C PHE A 180 17.75 13.37 -4.16
N GLY A 181 17.96 12.68 -3.03
CA GLY A 181 16.95 12.51 -1.99
C GLY A 181 17.54 12.31 -0.59
N LYS A 182 16.65 12.25 0.40
CA LYS A 182 16.96 11.99 1.81
C LYS A 182 15.76 11.37 2.52
N GLY A 183 15.93 11.00 3.79
CA GLY A 183 14.81 10.68 4.68
C GLY A 183 13.92 11.88 4.98
N SER A 184 12.61 11.66 5.08
CA SER A 184 11.62 12.71 5.37
C SER A 184 11.79 13.28 6.79
N PRO A 185 11.41 14.54 7.04
CA PRO A 185 11.45 15.13 8.38
C PRO A 185 10.56 14.38 9.40
N GLU A 186 9.40 13.90 8.97
CA GLU A 186 8.45 13.17 9.82
C GLU A 186 8.85 11.71 10.07
N ASP A 187 9.55 11.09 9.11
CA ASP A 187 10.12 9.75 9.23
C ASP A 187 11.41 9.63 8.40
N PRO A 188 12.59 9.58 9.03
CA PRO A 188 13.87 9.46 8.33
C PRO A 188 14.01 8.20 7.46
N ASN A 189 13.15 7.18 7.63
CA ASN A 189 13.16 5.97 6.78
C ASN A 189 12.34 6.15 5.49
N LYS A 190 11.51 7.20 5.38
CA LYS A 190 10.71 7.46 4.19
C LYS A 190 11.47 8.37 3.23
N TRP A 191 11.76 7.88 2.03
CA TRP A 191 12.57 8.58 1.03
C TRP A 191 11.82 9.73 0.34
N VAL A 192 12.40 10.93 0.31
CA VAL A 192 11.86 12.16 -0.30
C VAL A 192 12.93 12.91 -1.11
N PRO A 193 12.54 13.74 -2.09
CA PRO A 193 13.50 14.44 -2.94
C PRO A 193 14.25 15.58 -2.23
N ILE A 194 15.44 15.91 -2.75
CA ILE A 194 16.18 17.14 -2.46
C ILE A 194 16.62 17.80 -3.77
N LYS A 195 16.95 19.10 -3.71
CA LYS A 195 17.55 19.79 -4.84
C LYS A 195 19.00 19.35 -5.02
N TYR A 196 19.34 18.82 -6.19
CA TYR A 196 20.74 18.60 -6.56
C TYR A 196 21.51 19.92 -6.65
N SER A 197 22.68 19.99 -6.03
CA SER A 197 23.52 21.20 -5.95
C SER A 197 24.90 21.04 -6.59
N GLY A 198 25.18 19.90 -7.23
CA GLY A 198 26.45 19.65 -7.89
C GLY A 198 26.49 20.16 -9.34
N THR A 199 27.60 19.89 -10.03
CA THR A 199 27.79 20.24 -11.45
C THR A 199 27.29 19.13 -12.37
N TYR A 200 26.90 19.47 -13.59
CA TYR A 200 26.28 18.53 -14.53
C TYR A 200 27.26 17.92 -15.54
N GLY A 201 28.47 18.46 -15.69
CA GLY A 201 29.39 18.09 -16.77
C GLY A 201 28.93 18.60 -18.14
N ALA A 202 29.65 18.27 -19.21
CA ALA A 202 29.43 18.88 -20.53
C ALA A 202 28.08 18.48 -21.16
N ASN A 203 27.71 17.20 -21.07
CA ASN A 203 26.46 16.68 -21.64
C ASN A 203 25.33 16.50 -20.62
N GLY A 204 25.56 16.80 -19.34
CA GLY A 204 24.53 16.70 -18.33
C GLY A 204 23.44 17.75 -18.47
N CYS A 205 22.28 17.45 -17.88
CA CYS A 205 21.10 18.30 -17.91
C CYS A 205 20.20 18.04 -16.69
N LYS A 206 19.27 18.98 -16.45
CA LYS A 206 18.15 18.85 -15.54
C LYS A 206 16.85 19.16 -16.26
N LEU A 207 15.93 18.21 -16.36
CA LEU A 207 14.59 18.45 -16.89
C LEU A 207 13.59 18.52 -15.73
N ALA A 208 13.17 19.73 -15.40
CA ALA A 208 12.19 20.00 -14.34
C ALA A 208 10.73 19.94 -14.84
N PHE A 209 10.54 19.82 -16.16
CA PHE A 209 9.21 19.81 -16.81
C PHE A 209 8.34 21.02 -16.41
N GLY A 210 8.96 22.19 -16.21
CA GLY A 210 8.30 23.38 -15.64
C GLY A 210 7.45 24.20 -16.61
N SER A 211 7.60 24.00 -17.92
CA SER A 211 6.85 24.70 -18.97
C SER A 211 6.16 23.70 -19.90
N SER A 212 4.83 23.75 -19.97
CA SER A 212 4.02 22.85 -20.81
C SER A 212 4.36 22.95 -22.30
N GLY A 213 4.77 24.13 -22.79
CA GLY A 213 5.20 24.33 -24.18
C GLY A 213 6.67 24.00 -24.45
N ALA A 214 7.45 23.67 -23.42
CA ALA A 214 8.89 23.43 -23.53
C ALA A 214 9.36 22.37 -22.52
N LEU A 215 8.73 21.20 -22.55
CA LEU A 215 9.00 20.11 -21.60
C LEU A 215 10.44 19.59 -21.63
N GLY A 216 11.15 19.77 -22.74
CA GLY A 216 12.57 19.39 -22.87
C GLY A 216 13.58 20.47 -22.49
N THR A 217 13.16 21.59 -21.90
CA THR A 217 14.09 22.65 -21.47
C THR A 217 15.02 22.15 -20.37
N ASP A 218 16.32 22.31 -20.61
CA ASP A 218 17.37 22.07 -19.63
C ASP A 218 17.48 23.26 -18.66
N THR A 219 17.28 22.95 -17.38
CA THR A 219 17.31 23.89 -16.25
C THR A 219 18.59 23.79 -15.43
N SER A 220 19.58 23.01 -15.88
CA SER A 220 20.88 22.88 -15.23
C SER A 220 21.79 24.10 -15.41
N GLY A 221 21.55 24.90 -16.45
CA GLY A 221 22.42 25.97 -16.91
C GLY A 221 23.32 25.60 -18.10
N ASN A 222 23.36 24.33 -18.51
CA ASN A 222 24.18 23.90 -19.65
C ASN A 222 23.56 24.18 -21.03
N GLY A 223 22.25 24.43 -21.10
CA GLY A 223 21.54 24.66 -22.37
C GLY A 223 21.36 23.38 -23.20
N ASN A 224 21.50 22.21 -22.58
CA ASN A 224 21.36 20.90 -23.23
C ASN A 224 19.89 20.51 -23.40
N ASN A 225 19.12 21.36 -24.10
CA ASN A 225 17.70 21.17 -24.35
C ASN A 225 17.43 19.90 -25.17
N TRP A 226 16.30 19.26 -24.88
CA TRP A 226 15.81 18.08 -25.59
C TRP A 226 14.60 18.43 -26.46
N THR A 227 14.55 17.81 -27.63
CA THR A 227 13.43 17.96 -28.57
C THR A 227 12.28 17.06 -28.16
N VAL A 228 11.11 17.64 -27.93
CA VAL A 228 9.89 16.89 -27.59
C VAL A 228 9.29 16.30 -28.86
N THR A 229 8.93 15.02 -28.83
CA THR A 229 8.18 14.31 -29.90
C THR A 229 6.87 13.79 -29.32
N GLY A 230 5.80 13.79 -30.13
CA GLY A 230 4.46 13.41 -29.69
C GLY A 230 3.72 14.56 -29.02
N SER A 231 2.88 14.26 -28.03
CA SER A 231 2.11 15.24 -27.27
C SER A 231 2.11 14.92 -25.77
N PRO A 232 3.29 14.81 -25.15
CA PRO A 232 3.37 14.55 -23.73
C PRO A 232 2.76 15.69 -22.91
N VAL A 233 2.26 15.35 -21.74
CA VAL A 233 1.46 16.27 -20.92
C VAL A 233 2.21 16.66 -19.65
N GLN A 234 2.32 17.96 -19.39
CA GLN A 234 2.74 18.46 -18.09
C GLN A 234 1.66 18.15 -17.04
N THR A 235 2.07 17.65 -15.89
CA THR A 235 1.14 17.28 -14.80
C THR A 235 1.75 17.61 -13.45
N THR A 236 0.89 17.79 -12.46
CA THR A 236 1.27 18.00 -11.05
C THR A 236 1.27 16.70 -10.22
N ASP A 237 1.14 15.54 -10.87
CA ASP A 237 1.31 14.22 -10.25
C ASP A 237 2.79 13.88 -10.06
N THR A 238 3.31 14.20 -8.87
CA THR A 238 4.75 14.21 -8.57
C THR A 238 5.05 13.42 -7.28
N PRO A 239 6.32 13.15 -6.93
CA PRO A 239 6.63 12.41 -5.70
C PRO A 239 6.38 13.26 -4.44
N THR A 240 6.09 14.56 -4.59
CA THR A 240 5.71 15.44 -3.49
C THR A 240 4.20 15.66 -3.38
N ASN A 241 3.44 15.31 -4.43
CA ASN A 241 1.98 15.24 -4.39
C ASN A 241 1.46 14.26 -5.45
N ASN A 242 1.08 13.06 -5.02
CA ASN A 242 0.67 11.97 -5.90
C ASN A 242 -0.86 11.97 -6.09
N TYR A 243 -1.31 12.00 -7.35
CA TYR A 243 -2.72 12.05 -7.72
C TYR A 243 -3.28 10.66 -8.01
N CYS A 244 -4.60 10.54 -7.87
CA CYS A 244 -5.33 9.33 -8.25
C CYS A 244 -5.17 9.07 -9.76
N THR A 245 -5.14 7.80 -10.13
CA THR A 245 -5.23 7.28 -11.49
C THR A 245 -6.14 6.05 -11.47
N TRP A 246 -6.54 5.52 -12.61
CA TRP A 246 -7.11 4.18 -12.66
C TRP A 246 -6.08 3.14 -12.18
N ASN A 247 -6.57 2.11 -11.49
CA ASN A 247 -5.72 1.11 -10.86
C ASN A 247 -5.67 -0.18 -11.68
N PRO A 248 -4.56 -0.46 -12.40
CA PRO A 248 -4.40 -1.71 -13.13
C PRO A 248 -4.14 -2.91 -12.20
N LEU A 249 -4.12 -2.73 -10.88
CA LEU A 249 -4.13 -3.85 -9.92
C LEU A 249 -5.51 -4.16 -9.37
N ASP A 250 -6.49 -3.26 -9.53
CA ASP A 250 -7.82 -3.40 -8.92
C ASP A 250 -8.90 -3.23 -10.00
N HIS A 251 -9.06 -4.30 -10.78
CA HIS A 251 -10.02 -4.36 -11.87
C HIS A 251 -10.57 -5.76 -12.08
N TYR A 252 -11.65 -5.84 -12.85
CA TYR A 252 -12.25 -7.06 -13.37
C TYR A 252 -12.46 -6.92 -14.88
N GLY A 253 -12.35 -8.04 -15.60
CA GLY A 253 -12.46 -8.08 -17.05
C GLY A 253 -11.18 -7.67 -17.78
N ALA A 254 -11.21 -7.83 -19.11
CA ALA A 254 -10.10 -7.46 -19.98
C ALA A 254 -10.10 -5.93 -20.21
N ASN A 255 -9.17 -5.24 -19.56
CA ASN A 255 -9.07 -3.78 -19.56
C ASN A 255 -7.75 -3.32 -20.16
N THR A 256 -7.80 -2.22 -20.92
CA THR A 256 -6.62 -1.50 -21.41
C THR A 256 -6.53 -0.16 -20.71
N PHE A 257 -5.33 0.20 -20.29
CA PHE A 257 -5.06 1.47 -19.62
C PHE A 257 -4.07 2.26 -20.46
N THR A 258 -4.40 3.51 -20.77
CA THR A 258 -3.57 4.41 -21.56
C THR A 258 -3.49 5.78 -20.90
N ASN A 259 -2.74 6.70 -21.51
CA ASN A 259 -2.66 8.10 -21.05
C ASN A 259 -2.21 8.22 -19.59
N GLY A 260 -1.19 7.44 -19.20
CA GLY A 260 -0.71 7.36 -17.82
C GLY A 260 -1.77 6.87 -16.83
N ASN A 261 -2.56 5.85 -17.20
CA ASN A 261 -3.69 5.30 -16.45
C ASN A 261 -4.80 6.33 -16.14
N LEU A 262 -4.97 7.37 -16.97
CA LEU A 262 -6.13 8.25 -16.87
C LEU A 262 -7.24 7.88 -17.86
N THR A 263 -6.92 7.13 -18.90
CA THR A 263 -7.91 6.58 -19.82
C THR A 263 -7.98 5.07 -19.61
N ALA A 264 -9.17 4.57 -19.37
CA ALA A 264 -9.44 3.15 -19.35
C ALA A 264 -10.31 2.80 -20.56
N SER A 265 -10.12 1.61 -21.10
CA SER A 265 -11.08 0.96 -21.98
C SER A 265 -11.23 -0.50 -21.56
N THR A 266 -12.38 -1.11 -21.85
CA THR A 266 -12.64 -2.51 -21.56
C THR A 266 -13.05 -3.17 -22.87
N ALA A 267 -12.69 -4.43 -23.04
CA ALA A 267 -12.94 -5.20 -24.26
C ALA A 267 -14.09 -6.22 -24.11
N SER A 268 -14.71 -6.31 -22.93
CA SER A 268 -15.66 -7.36 -22.58
C SER A 268 -16.79 -6.85 -21.68
N GLY A 269 -17.96 -7.49 -21.77
CA GLY A 269 -19.07 -7.14 -20.90
C GLY A 269 -18.79 -7.42 -19.42
N GLY A 270 -19.15 -6.48 -18.54
CA GLY A 270 -19.03 -6.64 -17.10
C GLY A 270 -17.76 -6.09 -16.47
N ALA A 271 -16.93 -5.39 -17.24
CA ALA A 271 -15.67 -4.86 -16.75
C ALA A 271 -15.87 -3.76 -15.70
N SER A 272 -14.92 -3.65 -14.79
CA SER A 272 -14.97 -2.73 -13.66
C SER A 272 -13.57 -2.37 -13.20
N ILE A 273 -13.34 -1.09 -12.88
CA ILE A 273 -12.03 -0.53 -12.57
C ILE A 273 -12.22 0.50 -11.46
N SER A 274 -11.38 0.43 -10.42
CA SER A 274 -11.32 1.43 -9.36
C SER A 274 -10.13 2.39 -9.55
N GLY A 275 -10.17 3.52 -8.85
CA GLY A 275 -9.03 4.41 -8.70
C GLY A 275 -7.98 3.89 -7.71
N THR A 276 -6.77 4.44 -7.79
CA THR A 276 -5.66 4.11 -6.87
C THR A 276 -5.81 4.73 -5.47
N GLN A 277 -6.80 5.60 -5.24
CA GLN A 277 -7.03 6.26 -3.95
C GLN A 277 -8.47 6.08 -3.48
N TYR A 278 -8.61 5.62 -2.23
CA TYR A 278 -9.89 5.48 -1.55
C TYR A 278 -9.99 6.52 -0.42
N VAL A 279 -11.17 7.10 -0.25
CA VAL A 279 -11.44 8.14 0.74
C VAL A 279 -12.69 7.78 1.56
N SER A 280 -12.71 8.04 2.86
CA SER A 280 -13.83 7.70 3.76
C SER A 280 -14.46 8.89 4.47
N SER A 281 -13.88 10.08 4.35
CA SER A 281 -14.37 11.33 4.93
C SER A 281 -13.89 12.52 4.11
N GLY A 282 -14.45 13.70 4.32
CA GLY A 282 -14.08 14.92 3.59
C GLY A 282 -14.86 15.15 2.31
N LEU A 283 -14.48 16.20 1.58
CA LEU A 283 -15.15 16.69 0.38
C LEU A 283 -14.27 16.49 -0.85
N TRP A 284 -14.74 15.75 -1.85
CA TRP A 284 -13.91 15.29 -2.99
C TRP A 284 -14.57 15.57 -4.33
N TYR A 285 -13.78 15.98 -5.31
CA TYR A 285 -14.24 16.24 -6.67
C TYR A 285 -13.32 15.60 -7.71
N PHE A 286 -13.92 15.02 -8.74
CA PHE A 286 -13.23 14.58 -9.94
C PHE A 286 -14.15 14.62 -11.16
N GLU A 287 -13.54 14.53 -12.34
CA GLU A 287 -14.26 14.52 -13.61
C GLU A 287 -13.92 13.28 -14.42
N ILE A 288 -14.88 12.79 -15.20
CA ILE A 288 -14.66 11.73 -16.18
C ILE A 288 -15.29 12.15 -17.51
N LYS A 289 -14.46 12.29 -18.54
CA LYS A 289 -14.92 12.54 -19.90
C LYS A 289 -15.25 11.21 -20.58
N ARG A 290 -16.47 11.06 -21.09
CA ARG A 290 -16.88 9.90 -21.89
C ARG A 290 -16.23 10.00 -23.27
N ASP A 291 -15.41 9.02 -23.65
CA ASP A 291 -14.69 9.04 -24.94
C ASP A 291 -15.41 8.30 -26.08
N ALA A 292 -16.45 7.51 -25.78
CA ALA A 292 -17.29 6.89 -26.80
C ALA A 292 -18.64 6.38 -26.28
N SER A 293 -19.54 6.02 -27.20
CA SER A 293 -20.94 5.68 -26.91
C SER A 293 -21.18 4.17 -26.83
N ALA A 294 -20.91 3.61 -25.66
CA ALA A 294 -21.26 2.23 -25.30
C ALA A 294 -22.05 2.19 -23.98
N ASP A 295 -22.34 0.99 -23.47
CA ASP A 295 -22.88 0.77 -22.12
C ASP A 295 -21.83 1.10 -21.05
N ASN A 296 -21.82 2.36 -20.60
CA ASN A 296 -20.82 2.92 -19.70
C ASN A 296 -21.41 3.19 -18.32
N GLN A 297 -20.58 3.05 -17.28
CA GLN A 297 -20.92 3.29 -15.88
C GLN A 297 -19.80 4.13 -15.25
N PHE A 298 -20.18 5.22 -14.60
CA PHE A 298 -19.23 6.15 -13.96
C PHE A 298 -19.69 6.49 -12.56
N GLY A 299 -18.80 6.47 -11.58
CA GLY A 299 -19.15 6.89 -10.23
C GLY A 299 -18.13 6.47 -9.19
N VAL A 300 -18.59 5.81 -8.12
CA VAL A 300 -17.75 5.36 -7.02
C VAL A 300 -18.06 3.92 -6.58
N ILE A 301 -17.07 3.28 -5.96
CA ILE A 301 -17.15 1.91 -5.42
C ILE A 301 -16.48 1.84 -4.06
N SER A 302 -16.99 1.02 -3.14
CA SER A 302 -16.38 0.82 -1.81
C SER A 302 -16.00 -0.63 -1.46
N GLY A 303 -16.29 -1.58 -2.35
CA GLY A 303 -15.98 -2.99 -2.16
C GLY A 303 -15.10 -3.56 -3.28
N GLN A 304 -14.59 -4.77 -3.05
CA GLN A 304 -13.71 -5.46 -4.00
C GLN A 304 -14.48 -6.31 -4.99
N TYR A 305 -13.89 -6.54 -6.16
CA TYR A 305 -14.50 -7.36 -7.20
C TYR A 305 -14.54 -8.85 -6.82
N PRO A 306 -15.73 -9.47 -6.66
CA PRO A 306 -15.84 -10.91 -6.50
C PRO A 306 -15.45 -11.65 -7.78
N ALA A 307 -14.86 -12.82 -7.63
CA ALA A 307 -14.60 -13.74 -8.75
C ALA A 307 -15.90 -14.15 -9.47
N GLY A 308 -15.84 -14.15 -10.80
CA GLY A 308 -16.74 -14.92 -11.67
C GLY A 308 -18.08 -14.27 -12.04
N ASN A 309 -18.36 -13.02 -11.66
CA ASN A 309 -19.59 -12.35 -12.11
C ASN A 309 -19.43 -10.83 -12.26
N ALA A 310 -19.53 -10.37 -13.51
CA ALA A 310 -19.71 -9.00 -13.98
C ALA A 310 -20.73 -8.15 -13.19
N ALA A 311 -21.73 -8.78 -12.58
CA ALA A 311 -22.89 -8.09 -12.04
C ALA A 311 -22.76 -7.58 -10.59
N VAL A 312 -21.68 -7.92 -9.88
CA VAL A 312 -21.57 -7.60 -8.45
C VAL A 312 -20.25 -6.91 -8.14
N ALA A 313 -20.03 -5.71 -8.68
CA ALA A 313 -19.28 -4.73 -7.89
C ALA A 313 -20.00 -4.66 -6.53
N VAL A 314 -19.31 -4.93 -5.42
CA VAL A 314 -19.92 -4.71 -4.09
C VAL A 314 -19.80 -3.23 -3.74
N ASN A 315 -20.94 -2.67 -3.41
CA ASN A 315 -21.24 -1.34 -2.96
C ASN A 315 -20.82 -0.24 -3.97
N ARG A 316 -21.35 -0.24 -5.19
CA ARG A 316 -21.17 0.86 -6.16
C ARG A 316 -22.30 1.89 -6.12
N ARG A 317 -22.00 3.12 -6.55
CA ARG A 317 -22.97 4.17 -6.90
C ARG A 317 -22.53 4.76 -8.23
N CYS A 318 -23.27 4.52 -9.30
CA CYS A 318 -22.84 4.98 -10.63
C CYS A 318 -23.99 5.49 -11.50
N TRP A 319 -23.66 6.45 -12.34
CA TRP A 319 -24.44 6.84 -13.50
C TRP A 319 -24.12 5.87 -14.63
N ARG A 320 -25.11 5.08 -15.05
CA ARG A 320 -25.01 4.24 -16.24
C ARG A 320 -25.73 4.89 -17.40
N ASP A 321 -25.17 4.76 -18.59
CA ASP A 321 -25.85 5.01 -19.85
C ASP A 321 -25.65 3.80 -20.77
N ALA A 322 -26.72 3.03 -20.95
CA ALA A 322 -26.79 1.89 -21.84
C ALA A 322 -27.29 2.34 -23.22
N SER A 323 -26.37 2.84 -24.04
CA SER A 323 -26.64 3.25 -25.43
C SER A 323 -27.80 4.24 -25.59
N GLY A 324 -27.81 5.30 -24.77
CA GLY A 324 -28.85 6.34 -24.76
C GLY A 324 -29.94 6.11 -23.70
N THR A 325 -29.84 5.03 -22.92
CA THR A 325 -30.77 4.71 -21.83
C THR A 325 -30.09 4.97 -20.48
N PRO A 326 -30.29 6.15 -19.86
CA PRO A 326 -29.62 6.51 -18.62
C PRO A 326 -30.30 5.90 -17.40
N SER A 327 -29.50 5.56 -16.39
CA SER A 327 -29.99 5.04 -15.11
C SER A 327 -29.01 5.32 -13.97
N TRP A 328 -29.52 5.51 -12.76
CA TRP A 328 -28.73 5.48 -11.53
C TRP A 328 -28.63 4.06 -11.02
N LEU A 329 -27.44 3.52 -10.84
CA LEU A 329 -27.23 2.15 -10.37
C LEU A 329 -26.59 2.08 -8.99
N THR A 330 -27.09 1.14 -8.21
CA THR A 330 -26.43 0.54 -7.05
C THR A 330 -26.31 -0.97 -7.28
N ASP A 331 -25.73 -1.70 -6.34
CA ASP A 331 -25.77 -3.16 -6.38
C ASP A 331 -27.22 -3.65 -6.43
N GLY A 332 -27.55 -4.50 -7.42
CA GLY A 332 -28.87 -5.14 -7.52
C GLY A 332 -30.00 -4.32 -8.14
N GLY A 333 -29.80 -3.08 -8.60
CA GLY A 333 -30.85 -2.33 -9.30
C GLY A 333 -30.66 -0.81 -9.38
N ASN A 334 -31.72 -0.12 -9.81
CA ASN A 334 -31.76 1.34 -9.85
C ASN A 334 -32.11 1.92 -8.47
N ALA A 335 -31.22 2.68 -7.83
CA ALA A 335 -31.49 3.22 -6.48
C ALA A 335 -30.92 4.64 -6.21
N GLY A 336 -30.75 5.47 -7.24
CA GLY A 336 -30.43 6.90 -7.07
C GLY A 336 -31.67 7.80 -7.10
N SER A 337 -31.59 8.99 -6.51
CA SER A 337 -32.67 9.99 -6.53
C SER A 337 -32.72 10.78 -7.85
N GLY A 338 -33.93 11.22 -8.25
CA GLY A 338 -34.15 11.97 -9.49
C GLY A 338 -34.02 11.12 -10.76
N SER A 339 -34.17 11.77 -11.92
CA SER A 339 -34.00 11.11 -13.24
C SER A 339 -32.57 11.24 -13.73
N ALA A 340 -31.97 10.13 -14.15
CA ALA A 340 -30.69 10.15 -14.85
C ALA A 340 -30.88 10.73 -16.26
N VAL A 341 -29.86 11.42 -16.78
CA VAL A 341 -29.88 12.04 -18.11
C VAL A 341 -28.99 11.25 -19.06
N ALA A 342 -29.30 11.24 -20.35
CA ALA A 342 -28.47 10.58 -21.35
C ALA A 342 -27.09 11.27 -21.44
N LEU A 343 -26.05 10.47 -21.63
CA LEU A 343 -24.69 10.92 -21.88
C LEU A 343 -24.43 10.84 -23.40
N ALA A 344 -23.51 11.63 -23.91
CA ALA A 344 -23.02 11.63 -25.28
C ALA A 344 -21.49 11.51 -25.27
N ASN A 345 -20.91 11.12 -26.41
CA ASN A 345 -19.46 11.17 -26.55
C ASN A 345 -18.96 12.62 -26.37
N GLY A 346 -17.89 12.79 -25.60
CA GLY A 346 -17.30 14.09 -25.27
C GLY A 346 -17.89 14.75 -24.02
N ASP A 347 -19.00 14.23 -23.47
CA ASP A 347 -19.53 14.74 -22.21
C ASP A 347 -18.54 14.54 -21.07
N THR A 348 -18.39 15.58 -20.25
CA THR A 348 -17.65 15.51 -18.99
C THR A 348 -18.64 15.36 -17.84
N LEU A 349 -18.53 14.23 -17.15
CA LEU A 349 -19.24 13.98 -15.91
C LEU A 349 -18.45 14.57 -14.75
N GLN A 350 -19.16 15.20 -13.83
CA GLN A 350 -18.62 15.79 -12.62
C GLN A 350 -19.11 14.95 -11.45
N VAL A 351 -18.21 14.52 -10.58
CA VAL A 351 -18.56 13.73 -9.38
C VAL A 351 -18.08 14.49 -8.16
N ALA A 352 -18.99 14.79 -7.24
CA ALA A 352 -18.68 15.41 -5.97
C ALA A 352 -19.14 14.49 -4.82
N LEU A 353 -18.25 14.23 -3.86
CA LEU A 353 -18.51 13.38 -2.69
C LEU A 353 -18.39 14.23 -1.43
N ASP A 354 -19.45 14.28 -0.64
CA ASP A 354 -19.41 14.77 0.73
C ASP A 354 -19.43 13.56 1.67
N LEU A 355 -18.27 12.97 1.91
CA LEU A 355 -18.14 11.79 2.76
C LEU A 355 -18.16 12.14 4.25
N THR A 356 -18.03 13.42 4.60
CA THR A 356 -18.28 13.90 5.96
C THR A 356 -19.76 13.68 6.33
N ASN A 357 -20.68 13.95 5.41
CA ASN A 357 -22.12 13.73 5.62
C ASN A 357 -22.65 12.45 4.94
N GLY A 358 -21.85 11.78 4.11
CA GLY A 358 -22.23 10.55 3.40
C GLY A 358 -23.07 10.77 2.15
N ALA A 359 -22.78 11.79 1.33
CA ALA A 359 -23.54 12.12 0.12
C ALA A 359 -22.69 12.06 -1.16
N ALA A 360 -23.32 11.72 -2.29
CA ALA A 360 -22.73 11.78 -3.63
C ALA A 360 -23.62 12.58 -4.60
N TYR A 361 -22.97 13.44 -5.38
CA TYR A 361 -23.59 14.33 -6.35
C TYR A 361 -22.95 14.13 -7.72
N PHE A 362 -23.76 14.26 -8.76
CA PHE A 362 -23.35 14.06 -10.15
C PHE A 362 -23.75 15.26 -11.01
N GLY A 363 -22.89 15.64 -11.94
CA GLY A 363 -23.14 16.70 -12.91
C GLY A 363 -22.69 16.29 -14.30
N LYS A 364 -23.20 16.98 -15.32
CA LYS A 364 -22.82 16.83 -16.72
C LYS A 364 -22.57 18.21 -17.30
N ASN A 365 -21.41 18.40 -17.90
CA ASN A 365 -21.03 19.60 -18.64
C ASN A 365 -21.30 20.92 -17.87
N GLY A 366 -21.04 20.94 -16.57
CA GLY A 366 -21.23 22.10 -15.70
C GLY A 366 -22.61 22.18 -15.03
N THR A 367 -23.54 21.29 -15.38
CA THR A 367 -24.90 21.26 -14.81
C THR A 367 -25.06 20.11 -13.84
N TRP A 368 -25.37 20.41 -12.57
CA TRP A 368 -25.62 19.40 -11.55
C TRP A 368 -26.99 18.73 -11.71
N MET A 369 -27.02 17.41 -11.52
CA MET A 369 -28.24 16.62 -11.53
C MET A 369 -29.07 16.88 -10.27
N ASN A 370 -30.36 16.55 -10.32
CA ASN A 370 -31.32 16.79 -9.23
C ASN A 370 -31.33 18.27 -8.74
N SER A 371 -31.02 19.20 -9.66
CA SER A 371 -31.08 20.67 -9.51
C SER A 371 -30.41 21.25 -8.25
N GLY A 372 -29.36 20.60 -7.74
CA GLY A 372 -28.62 21.11 -6.56
C GLY A 372 -27.13 21.24 -6.83
N VAL A 373 -26.60 22.46 -6.70
CA VAL A 373 -25.14 22.66 -6.59
C VAL A 373 -24.69 21.98 -5.29
N PRO A 374 -23.68 21.08 -5.32
CA PRO A 374 -23.24 20.37 -4.13
C PRO A 374 -22.79 21.34 -3.05
N THR A 375 -23.38 21.20 -1.87
CA THR A 375 -22.96 21.89 -0.66
C THR A 375 -22.66 20.85 0.42
N SER A 376 -21.63 21.09 1.22
CA SER A 376 -21.42 20.28 2.42
C SER A 376 -22.49 20.58 3.46
N GLY A 377 -23.11 19.55 4.02
CA GLY A 377 -24.06 19.71 5.11
C GLY A 377 -25.05 18.56 5.28
N ALA A 378 -25.69 18.53 6.45
CA ALA A 378 -26.60 17.47 6.85
C ALA A 378 -27.86 17.35 5.97
N SER A 379 -28.27 18.41 5.26
CA SER A 379 -29.45 18.39 4.39
C SER A 379 -29.24 17.58 3.10
N LYS A 380 -27.98 17.43 2.65
CA LYS A 380 -27.59 16.67 1.44
C LYS A 380 -28.40 17.05 0.19
N THR A 381 -28.82 18.32 0.10
CA THR A 381 -29.76 18.79 -0.92
C THR A 381 -29.18 18.62 -2.32
N GLY A 382 -29.88 17.90 -3.20
CA GLY A 382 -29.42 17.62 -4.57
C GLY A 382 -28.53 16.39 -4.70
N ALA A 383 -28.24 15.68 -3.61
CA ALA A 383 -27.48 14.43 -3.67
C ALA A 383 -28.29 13.33 -4.38
N ILE A 384 -27.61 12.55 -5.23
CA ILE A 384 -28.18 11.35 -5.85
C ILE A 384 -28.23 10.22 -4.82
N TRP A 385 -27.22 10.14 -3.95
CA TRP A 385 -27.12 9.17 -2.86
C TRP A 385 -26.74 9.83 -1.54
N THR A 386 -27.23 9.28 -0.43
CA THR A 386 -27.06 9.83 0.93
C THR A 386 -26.59 8.80 1.97
N ASP A 387 -26.18 7.62 1.48
CA ASP A 387 -25.85 6.41 2.23
C ASP A 387 -24.35 6.05 2.16
N LEU A 388 -23.47 7.03 1.90
CA LEU A 388 -22.04 6.77 1.71
C LEU A 388 -21.25 6.66 3.04
N SER A 389 -21.87 6.91 4.19
CA SER A 389 -21.20 6.86 5.49
C SER A 389 -20.65 5.48 5.83
N GLY A 390 -19.53 5.42 6.56
CA GLY A 390 -18.96 4.18 7.10
C GLY A 390 -18.14 3.34 6.11
N ASN A 391 -17.98 3.79 4.87
CA ASN A 391 -17.24 3.09 3.81
C ASN A 391 -16.07 3.94 3.27
N SER A 392 -15.08 3.27 2.68
CA SER A 392 -14.02 3.91 1.90
C SER A 392 -14.34 3.82 0.42
N TRP A 393 -14.50 4.95 -0.26
CA TRP A 393 -14.92 5.05 -1.66
C TRP A 393 -13.76 5.41 -2.58
N ALA A 394 -13.65 4.72 -3.71
CA ALA A 394 -12.77 5.09 -4.81
C ALA A 394 -13.58 5.51 -6.04
N PRO A 395 -13.03 6.35 -6.94
CA PRO A 395 -13.57 6.53 -8.27
C PRO A 395 -13.75 5.19 -8.98
N PHE A 396 -14.80 5.07 -9.78
CA PHE A 396 -15.20 3.85 -10.46
C PHE A 396 -15.57 4.14 -11.92
N ILE A 397 -15.11 3.24 -12.79
CA ILE A 397 -15.59 3.12 -14.16
C ILE A 397 -15.84 1.64 -14.49
N GLY A 398 -16.90 1.34 -15.22
CA GLY A 398 -17.21 -0.01 -15.65
C GLY A 398 -18.26 -0.03 -16.76
N GLY A 399 -18.61 -1.20 -17.28
CA GLY A 399 -19.65 -1.33 -18.30
C GLY A 399 -19.72 -2.69 -18.98
N ASN A 400 -20.59 -2.79 -20.00
CA ASN A 400 -20.93 -4.07 -20.64
C ASN A 400 -20.55 -4.18 -22.13
N ALA A 401 -19.91 -3.17 -22.70
CA ALA A 401 -19.48 -3.16 -24.10
C ALA A 401 -18.11 -2.49 -24.25
N ALA A 402 -17.52 -2.51 -25.44
CA ALA A 402 -16.20 -1.92 -25.69
C ALA A 402 -16.25 -0.38 -25.61
N GLU A 403 -15.16 0.24 -25.12
CA GLU A 403 -14.87 1.70 -24.98
C GLU A 403 -15.28 2.40 -23.66
N TYR A 404 -14.37 3.21 -23.08
CA TYR A 404 -14.57 3.92 -21.80
C TYR A 404 -13.78 5.24 -21.73
N GLY A 405 -13.91 5.97 -20.61
CA GLY A 405 -13.57 7.38 -20.48
C GLY A 405 -12.20 7.74 -19.91
N THR A 406 -11.90 9.03 -20.02
CA THR A 406 -10.70 9.69 -19.54
C THR A 406 -11.02 10.48 -18.27
N ALA A 407 -10.39 10.10 -17.16
CA ALA A 407 -10.53 10.77 -15.88
C ALA A 407 -9.59 11.97 -15.76
N ASN A 408 -10.08 13.00 -15.06
CA ASN A 408 -9.26 14.01 -14.44
C ASN A 408 -9.52 13.99 -12.93
N PHE A 409 -8.52 13.60 -12.16
CA PHE A 409 -8.56 13.59 -10.69
C PHE A 409 -7.97 14.85 -10.06
N GLY A 410 -7.57 15.83 -10.89
CA GLY A 410 -7.07 17.15 -10.49
C GLY A 410 -5.58 17.38 -10.73
N ALA A 411 -4.87 16.44 -11.36
CA ALA A 411 -3.45 16.60 -11.68
C ALA A 411 -3.22 17.65 -12.80
N THR A 412 -4.26 17.89 -13.59
CA THR A 412 -4.42 19.00 -14.55
C THR A 412 -5.70 19.78 -14.22
N ALA A 413 -5.86 20.97 -14.81
CA ALA A 413 -7.04 21.79 -14.56
C ALA A 413 -8.34 21.06 -14.91
N PHE A 414 -9.34 21.15 -14.04
CA PHE A 414 -10.70 20.66 -14.31
C PHE A 414 -11.36 21.47 -15.43
N ALA A 415 -12.21 20.80 -16.21
CA ALA A 415 -13.01 21.44 -17.25
C ALA A 415 -14.09 22.34 -16.64
N TYR A 416 -14.65 21.96 -15.49
CA TYR A 416 -15.67 22.70 -14.78
C TYR A 416 -15.20 23.06 -13.36
N ALA A 417 -15.61 24.24 -12.90
CA ALA A 417 -15.28 24.70 -11.57
C ALA A 417 -15.90 23.77 -10.51
N PRO A 418 -15.09 23.19 -9.62
CA PRO A 418 -15.60 22.37 -8.53
C PRO A 418 -16.43 23.20 -7.54
N PRO A 419 -17.41 22.61 -6.83
CA PRO A 419 -18.14 23.31 -5.77
C PRO A 419 -17.21 23.74 -4.64
N THR A 420 -17.56 24.83 -3.94
CA THR A 420 -16.73 25.40 -2.88
C THR A 420 -16.40 24.38 -1.79
N GLY A 421 -15.11 24.28 -1.43
CA GLY A 421 -14.62 23.41 -0.36
C GLY A 421 -14.29 21.98 -0.77
N PHE A 422 -14.72 21.54 -1.96
CA PHE A 422 -14.35 20.22 -2.50
C PHE A 422 -12.91 20.23 -2.99
N LYS A 423 -12.23 19.07 -2.88
CA LYS A 423 -10.81 18.91 -3.15
C LYS A 423 -10.55 17.86 -4.23
N ALA A 424 -9.46 18.04 -4.99
CA ALA A 424 -8.92 17.01 -5.89
C ALA A 424 -8.45 15.78 -5.11
N LEU A 425 -8.50 14.59 -5.74
CA LEU A 425 -8.02 13.33 -5.14
C LEU A 425 -6.50 13.20 -5.31
N CYS A 426 -5.76 13.69 -4.32
CA CYS A 426 -4.32 13.55 -4.21
C CYS A 426 -3.84 13.41 -2.78
N THR A 427 -2.63 12.89 -2.59
CA THR A 427 -2.06 12.57 -1.28
C THR A 427 -1.97 13.78 -0.35
N ALA A 428 -1.73 14.98 -0.89
CA ALA A 428 -1.70 16.22 -0.09
C ALA A 428 -3.07 16.62 0.47
N ASN A 429 -4.15 16.22 -0.19
CA ASN A 429 -5.51 16.52 0.23
C ASN A 429 -6.09 15.45 1.18
N LEU A 430 -5.44 14.30 1.31
CA LEU A 430 -5.82 13.27 2.27
C LEU A 430 -5.76 13.82 3.71
N PRO A 431 -6.64 13.34 4.61
CA PRO A 431 -6.63 13.75 6.01
C PRO A 431 -5.24 13.62 6.65
N ALA A 432 -4.93 14.50 7.60
CA ALA A 432 -3.72 14.38 8.39
C ALA A 432 -3.67 13.00 9.07
N VAL A 433 -2.52 12.34 9.00
CA VAL A 433 -2.33 11.03 9.64
C VAL A 433 -1.93 11.22 11.10
N ALA A 434 -2.57 10.48 11.99
CA ALA A 434 -2.30 10.55 13.43
C ALA A 434 -0.94 9.96 13.80
N ILE A 435 -0.43 9.00 13.01
CA ILE A 435 0.88 8.37 13.21
C ILE A 435 1.72 8.56 11.94
N PRO A 436 2.47 9.66 11.84
CA PRO A 436 3.39 9.90 10.71
C PRO A 436 4.53 8.88 10.59
N GLN A 437 4.97 8.34 11.73
CA GLN A 437 6.08 7.39 11.85
C GLN A 437 5.63 6.09 12.54
N PRO A 438 5.03 5.14 11.80
CA PRO A 438 4.55 3.86 12.33
C PRO A 438 5.56 3.08 13.16
N LYS A 439 6.85 3.17 12.80
CA LYS A 439 7.97 2.50 13.48
C LYS A 439 8.15 2.88 14.96
N LYS A 440 7.50 3.95 15.44
CA LYS A 440 7.43 4.31 16.87
C LYS A 440 6.41 3.51 17.69
N HIS A 441 5.61 2.68 17.03
CA HIS A 441 4.50 1.94 17.65
C HIS A 441 4.51 0.45 17.33
N PHE A 442 4.97 0.08 16.14
CA PHE A 442 5.14 -1.30 15.72
C PHE A 442 6.39 -1.43 14.85
N ASP A 443 7.20 -2.45 15.09
CA ASP A 443 8.31 -2.79 14.22
C ASP A 443 8.65 -4.28 14.29
N VAL A 444 9.38 -4.74 13.28
CA VAL A 444 9.79 -6.14 13.10
C VAL A 444 11.31 -6.22 13.11
N SER A 445 11.86 -7.17 13.86
CA SER A 445 13.29 -7.49 13.89
C SER A 445 13.58 -8.90 13.41
N LEU A 446 14.72 -9.07 12.76
CA LEU A 446 15.28 -10.38 12.45
C LEU A 446 16.55 -10.58 13.29
N ARG A 447 16.76 -11.79 13.79
CA ARG A 447 17.97 -12.13 14.55
C ARG A 447 18.37 -13.60 14.38
N GLY A 448 19.64 -13.89 14.58
CA GLY A 448 20.12 -15.25 14.83
C GLY A 448 20.03 -15.57 16.33
N GLY A 449 19.82 -16.83 16.67
CA GLY A 449 19.95 -17.30 18.04
C GLY A 449 21.41 -17.51 18.43
N THR A 450 21.70 -17.34 19.72
CA THR A 450 23.08 -17.34 20.25
C THR A 450 23.29 -18.29 21.41
N SER A 451 22.23 -18.90 21.96
CA SER A 451 22.24 -19.68 23.21
C SER A 451 22.93 -18.95 24.39
N ALA A 452 22.97 -17.62 24.32
CA ALA A 452 23.51 -16.69 25.29
C ALA A 452 22.62 -15.43 25.28
N THR A 453 22.83 -14.46 26.18
CA THR A 453 22.02 -13.23 26.16
C THR A 453 22.02 -12.58 24.77
N ALA A 454 20.82 -12.37 24.20
CA ALA A 454 20.62 -11.73 22.91
C ALA A 454 19.72 -10.50 23.06
N ASN A 455 20.21 -9.35 22.60
CA ASN A 455 19.49 -8.09 22.67
C ASN A 455 18.93 -7.74 21.30
N VAL A 456 17.63 -7.46 21.25
CA VAL A 456 16.99 -6.77 20.14
C VAL A 456 16.92 -5.30 20.51
N THR A 457 17.71 -4.46 19.85
CA THR A 457 17.84 -3.03 20.14
C THR A 457 17.48 -2.17 18.92
N GLY A 458 17.54 -0.84 19.08
CA GLY A 458 17.31 0.10 17.98
C GLY A 458 15.83 0.33 17.64
N LYS A 459 14.90 -0.13 18.48
CA LYS A 459 13.50 0.24 18.39
C LYS A 459 13.31 1.66 18.90
N LEU A 460 12.36 2.37 18.31
CA LEU A 460 12.03 3.74 18.70
C LEU A 460 11.04 3.78 19.88
N PHE A 461 10.91 2.67 20.60
CA PHE A 461 9.95 2.45 21.67
C PHE A 461 10.34 1.28 22.56
N GLN A 462 9.83 1.30 23.80
CA GLN A 462 9.73 0.12 24.65
C GLN A 462 8.55 -0.74 24.18
N PRO A 463 8.76 -2.01 23.81
CA PRO A 463 7.67 -2.91 23.48
C PRO A 463 6.88 -3.32 24.73
N ASP A 464 5.59 -3.52 24.57
CA ASP A 464 4.69 -4.11 25.56
C ASP A 464 4.20 -5.50 25.16
N LEU A 465 4.29 -5.85 23.87
CA LEU A 465 4.06 -7.20 23.36
C LEU A 465 5.26 -7.58 22.49
N SER A 466 5.86 -8.72 22.83
CA SER A 466 6.85 -9.41 22.00
C SER A 466 6.25 -10.72 21.52
N TRP A 467 6.03 -10.80 20.21
CA TRP A 467 5.65 -12.02 19.53
C TRP A 467 6.83 -12.52 18.71
N THR A 468 7.49 -13.57 19.19
CA THR A 468 8.70 -14.13 18.58
C THR A 468 8.45 -15.50 17.95
N LYS A 469 9.00 -15.71 16.75
CA LYS A 469 8.92 -16.99 16.03
C LYS A 469 10.27 -17.42 15.48
N ALA A 470 10.65 -18.67 15.76
CA ALA A 470 11.75 -19.32 15.06
C ALA A 470 11.41 -19.50 13.56
N ARG A 471 12.31 -19.07 12.68
CA ARG A 471 12.14 -19.11 11.22
C ARG A 471 12.76 -20.38 10.64
N SER A 472 13.92 -20.82 11.10
CA SER A 472 14.64 -21.96 10.51
C SER A 472 14.35 -23.33 11.14
N ALA A 473 13.31 -23.45 11.98
CA ALA A 473 12.95 -24.73 12.59
C ALA A 473 11.46 -24.90 12.86
N ALA A 474 11.00 -26.14 12.73
CA ALA A 474 9.66 -26.58 13.08
C ALA A 474 9.67 -27.27 14.45
N ALA A 475 9.27 -26.56 15.51
CA ALA A 475 9.03 -27.18 16.81
C ALA A 475 7.96 -26.41 17.59
N ASP A 476 7.10 -27.16 18.28
CA ASP A 476 6.00 -26.59 19.06
C ASP A 476 6.49 -25.68 20.18
N GLY A 477 5.73 -24.61 20.43
CA GLY A 477 6.08 -23.63 21.45
C GLY A 477 7.14 -22.60 21.02
N ARG A 478 7.65 -22.67 19.79
CA ARG A 478 8.55 -21.67 19.18
C ARG A 478 7.81 -20.50 18.52
N HIS A 479 6.51 -20.37 18.78
CA HIS A 479 5.64 -19.25 18.36
C HIS A 479 5.17 -18.51 19.62
N SER A 480 6.08 -17.80 20.29
CA SER A 480 5.97 -17.36 21.69
C SER A 480 5.50 -15.91 21.84
N LEU A 481 4.55 -15.67 22.74
CA LEU A 481 3.99 -14.36 23.08
C LEU A 481 4.27 -14.01 24.53
N TYR A 482 4.88 -12.85 24.74
CA TYR A 482 5.16 -12.24 26.03
C TYR A 482 4.59 -10.82 26.05
N ASP A 483 4.10 -10.36 27.19
CA ASP A 483 3.71 -8.96 27.35
C ASP A 483 4.08 -8.38 28.73
N SER A 484 4.12 -7.05 28.77
CA SER A 484 4.50 -6.27 29.94
C SER A 484 3.50 -6.39 31.09
N VAL A 485 2.22 -6.68 30.81
CA VAL A 485 1.17 -6.80 31.83
C VAL A 485 1.30 -8.09 32.64
N ARG A 486 1.59 -9.21 31.96
CA ARG A 486 1.86 -10.50 32.60
C ARG A 486 3.28 -10.57 33.16
N GLY A 487 4.20 -9.81 32.57
CA GLY A 487 5.60 -9.73 32.95
C GLY A 487 6.52 -10.46 31.97
N ALA A 488 7.80 -10.06 31.94
CA ALA A 488 8.84 -10.82 31.25
C ALA A 488 8.91 -12.24 31.84
N ASN A 489 9.23 -13.25 31.01
CA ASN A 489 9.20 -14.70 31.26
C ASN A 489 7.83 -15.43 31.16
N LYS A 490 6.70 -14.72 31.07
CA LYS A 490 5.38 -15.36 30.97
C LYS A 490 5.02 -15.70 29.52
N ARG A 491 5.30 -16.93 29.11
CA ARG A 491 5.08 -17.39 27.74
C ARG A 491 3.67 -17.92 27.53
N LEU A 492 3.05 -17.46 26.47
CA LEU A 492 1.97 -18.17 25.78
C LEU A 492 2.45 -18.55 24.37
N SER A 493 1.79 -19.51 23.72
CA SER A 493 2.10 -19.89 22.34
C SER A 493 0.85 -19.84 21.47
N SER A 494 0.88 -19.07 20.38
CA SER A 494 -0.30 -18.88 19.52
C SER A 494 -0.69 -20.14 18.76
N ASN A 495 0.25 -21.08 18.56
CA ASN A 495 0.03 -22.33 17.85
C ASN A 495 -0.39 -23.49 18.78
N LEU A 496 -0.68 -23.21 20.06
CA LEU A 496 -1.01 -24.23 21.06
C LEU A 496 -2.14 -23.75 21.99
N THR A 497 -2.83 -24.70 22.61
CA THR A 497 -3.85 -24.46 23.65
C THR A 497 -3.27 -24.39 25.06
N ASN A 498 -1.96 -24.56 25.21
CA ASN A 498 -1.28 -24.71 26.49
C ASN A 498 -1.56 -23.56 27.49
N ALA A 499 -1.39 -23.88 28.77
CA ALA A 499 -1.39 -22.89 29.84
C ALA A 499 -0.15 -21.98 29.72
N GLU A 500 -0.19 -20.84 30.41
CA GLU A 500 0.95 -19.95 30.55
C GLU A 500 2.13 -20.69 31.21
N ALA A 501 3.30 -20.61 30.58
CA ALA A 501 4.55 -21.11 31.12
C ALA A 501 5.37 -19.96 31.73
N THR A 502 6.26 -20.29 32.67
CA THR A 502 7.23 -19.36 33.24
C THR A 502 8.64 -19.79 32.83
N ASP A 503 9.20 -19.11 31.86
CA ASP A 503 10.49 -19.46 31.25
C ASP A 503 11.53 -18.39 31.58
N THR A 504 12.21 -18.55 32.72
CA THR A 504 13.08 -17.51 33.31
C THR A 504 14.29 -17.13 32.45
N ASP A 505 14.67 -17.98 31.50
CA ASP A 505 15.81 -17.80 30.59
C ASP A 505 15.42 -17.50 29.13
N CYS A 506 14.11 -17.35 28.85
CA CYS A 506 13.60 -16.94 27.54
C CYS A 506 13.57 -15.41 27.43
N LEU A 507 12.40 -14.75 27.46
CA LEU A 507 12.35 -13.29 27.48
C LEU A 507 12.65 -12.77 28.89
N MET A 508 13.72 -11.99 29.04
CA MET A 508 14.18 -11.48 30.34
C MET A 508 13.70 -10.05 30.62
N SER A 509 13.58 -9.19 29.60
CA SER A 509 13.16 -7.80 29.81
C SER A 509 12.57 -7.12 28.58
N PHE A 510 11.69 -6.16 28.85
CA PHE A 510 11.25 -5.14 27.90
C PHE A 510 12.06 -3.85 28.16
N ASN A 511 12.97 -3.53 27.25
CA ASN A 511 13.89 -2.40 27.38
C ASN A 511 13.32 -1.16 26.69
N SER A 512 13.90 0.02 26.94
CA SER A 512 13.46 1.28 26.35
C SER A 512 13.53 1.31 24.81
N ASP A 513 14.38 0.49 24.20
CA ASP A 513 14.61 0.41 22.75
C ASP A 513 14.51 -1.02 22.19
N GLY A 514 13.82 -1.92 22.89
CA GLY A 514 13.55 -3.28 22.41
C GLY A 514 13.41 -4.32 23.52
N VAL A 515 14.00 -5.50 23.35
CA VAL A 515 13.85 -6.62 24.28
C VAL A 515 15.16 -7.40 24.48
N THR A 516 15.29 -8.07 25.61
CA THR A 516 16.41 -9.00 25.87
C THR A 516 15.91 -10.43 26.06
N PHE A 517 16.50 -11.35 25.31
CA PHE A 517 16.35 -12.79 25.50
C PHE A 517 17.57 -13.35 26.26
N GLY A 518 17.34 -14.33 27.14
CA GLY A 518 18.37 -15.08 27.84
C GLY A 518 18.96 -16.20 26.99
N SER A 519 19.68 -17.12 27.62
CA SER A 519 20.33 -18.23 26.92
C SER A 519 19.36 -19.27 26.37
N ASP A 520 18.13 -19.34 26.88
CA ASP A 520 17.11 -20.32 26.46
C ASP A 520 17.67 -21.77 26.51
N ALA A 521 18.44 -22.05 27.55
CA ALA A 521 19.21 -23.29 27.69
C ALA A 521 18.31 -24.49 27.99
N ALA A 522 17.20 -24.27 28.70
CA ALA A 522 16.28 -25.34 29.08
C ALA A 522 15.31 -25.71 27.95
N ASN A 523 14.85 -24.74 27.17
CA ASN A 523 13.67 -24.90 26.34
C ASN A 523 13.96 -24.87 24.82
N ASN A 524 15.06 -24.26 24.38
CA ASN A 524 15.41 -24.09 22.97
C ASN A 524 14.26 -23.49 22.14
N LEU A 525 13.55 -22.51 22.66
CA LEU A 525 12.35 -21.94 22.04
C LEU A 525 12.61 -20.69 21.21
N VAL A 526 13.34 -19.74 21.78
CA VAL A 526 13.39 -18.34 21.35
C VAL A 526 14.80 -17.84 21.07
N ASN A 527 15.87 -18.54 21.44
CA ASN A 527 17.23 -18.03 21.25
C ASN A 527 18.32 -19.11 21.06
N GLN A 528 17.99 -20.21 20.40
CA GLN A 528 18.92 -21.31 20.16
C GLN A 528 19.95 -21.00 19.07
N THR A 529 21.24 -21.29 19.32
CA THR A 529 22.31 -21.18 18.31
C THR A 529 22.00 -21.97 17.05
N GLY A 530 22.33 -21.39 15.89
CA GLY A 530 22.07 -21.99 14.58
C GLY A 530 20.61 -21.84 14.11
N GLN A 531 19.74 -21.23 14.92
CA GLN A 531 18.39 -20.86 14.52
C GLN A 531 18.29 -19.37 14.15
N THR A 532 17.31 -19.03 13.33
CA THR A 532 16.93 -17.67 12.98
C THR A 532 15.54 -17.36 13.53
N TYR A 533 15.27 -16.10 13.84
CA TYR A 533 14.05 -15.64 14.48
C TYR A 533 13.52 -14.36 13.83
N VAL A 534 12.21 -14.17 13.93
CA VAL A 534 11.52 -12.89 13.72
C VAL A 534 10.85 -12.49 15.03
N ASP A 535 10.95 -11.20 15.37
CA ASP A 535 10.27 -10.61 16.52
C ASP A 535 9.35 -9.48 16.04
N TRP A 536 8.05 -9.67 16.19
CA TRP A 536 7.04 -8.64 15.97
C TRP A 536 6.76 -7.95 17.30
N LEU A 537 7.01 -6.65 17.37
CA LEU A 537 7.02 -5.88 18.61
C LEU A 537 5.98 -4.76 18.55
N TRP A 538 5.07 -4.70 19.53
CA TRP A 538 4.07 -3.63 19.64
C TRP A 538 4.27 -2.81 20.92
N LYS A 539 4.07 -1.49 20.79
CA LYS A 539 4.05 -0.54 21.90
C LYS A 539 2.63 -0.35 22.44
N ALA A 540 2.43 -0.57 23.73
CA ALA A 540 1.25 -0.19 24.47
C ALA A 540 1.57 1.00 25.42
N GLY A 541 1.14 0.95 26.67
CA GLY A 541 1.27 2.02 27.66
C GLY A 541 2.37 1.83 28.70
N GLY A 542 3.18 0.76 28.63
CA GLY A 542 4.13 0.38 29.66
C GLY A 542 3.48 -0.41 30.81
N ALA A 543 3.65 0.07 32.04
CA ALA A 543 3.18 -0.61 33.24
C ALA A 543 1.66 -0.79 33.26
N ALA A 544 1.21 -1.94 33.76
CA ALA A 544 -0.22 -2.26 33.85
C ALA A 544 -0.96 -1.33 34.82
N VAL A 545 -2.08 -0.78 34.39
CA VAL A 545 -3.01 0.02 35.20
C VAL A 545 -4.35 -0.67 35.32
N THR A 546 -5.03 -0.48 36.45
CA THR A 546 -6.39 -0.99 36.65
C THR A 546 -7.39 -0.21 35.81
N ASN A 547 -8.25 -0.92 35.10
CA ASN A 547 -9.36 -0.38 34.34
C ASN A 547 -10.67 -0.96 34.88
N ASN A 548 -11.56 -0.07 35.33
CA ASN A 548 -12.86 -0.41 35.89
C ASN A 548 -14.01 -0.09 34.93
N ALA A 549 -13.72 0.15 33.64
CA ALA A 549 -14.75 0.22 32.63
C ALA A 549 -15.29 -1.20 32.37
N GLY A 550 -16.59 -1.39 32.56
CA GLY A 550 -17.25 -2.69 32.43
C GLY A 550 -17.73 -3.25 33.76
N SER A 551 -18.25 -4.47 33.71
CA SER A 551 -18.83 -5.16 34.87
C SER A 551 -17.79 -5.97 35.66
N ILE A 552 -16.58 -6.15 35.12
CA ILE A 552 -15.42 -6.70 35.83
C ILE A 552 -14.19 -5.83 35.57
N SER A 553 -13.30 -5.72 36.56
CA SER A 553 -12.04 -5.00 36.42
C SER A 553 -11.03 -5.77 35.55
N SER A 554 -10.21 -5.04 34.81
CA SER A 554 -9.07 -5.55 34.06
C SER A 554 -7.79 -4.80 34.42
N GLN A 555 -6.63 -5.41 34.18
CA GLN A 555 -5.34 -4.75 34.19
C GLN A 555 -4.90 -4.54 32.75
N VAL A 556 -4.53 -3.32 32.37
CA VAL A 556 -4.25 -2.98 30.96
C VAL A 556 -2.96 -2.17 30.81
N SER A 557 -2.27 -2.39 29.71
CA SER A 557 -1.29 -1.48 29.13
C SER A 557 -1.85 -1.02 27.77
N VAL A 558 -1.93 0.29 27.54
CA VAL A 558 -2.72 0.84 26.42
C VAL A 558 -1.98 1.96 25.68
N ASN A 559 -1.91 1.82 24.36
CA ASN A 559 -1.57 2.88 23.43
C ASN A 559 -2.80 3.23 22.59
N ALA A 560 -3.68 4.07 23.14
CA ALA A 560 -4.92 4.47 22.48
C ALA A 560 -4.66 5.16 21.13
N ALA A 561 -3.58 5.96 21.04
CA ALA A 561 -3.19 6.64 19.80
C ALA A 561 -2.85 5.66 18.66
N ALA A 562 -2.25 4.51 18.99
CA ALA A 562 -1.96 3.43 18.04
C ALA A 562 -3.02 2.32 18.01
N GLY A 563 -4.12 2.48 18.76
CA GLY A 563 -5.20 1.51 18.78
C GLY A 563 -4.79 0.15 19.35
N PHE A 564 -3.80 0.05 20.24
CA PHE A 564 -3.37 -1.23 20.81
C PHE A 564 -3.53 -1.28 22.33
N SER A 565 -4.14 -2.35 22.83
CA SER A 565 -4.26 -2.66 24.25
C SER A 565 -3.91 -4.13 24.48
N VAL A 566 -3.12 -4.38 25.50
CA VAL A 566 -2.88 -5.71 26.08
C VAL A 566 -3.31 -5.68 27.53
N GLY A 567 -3.93 -6.76 28.00
CA GLY A 567 -4.43 -6.79 29.37
C GLY A 567 -4.77 -8.18 29.90
N THR A 568 -5.21 -8.21 31.16
CA THR A 568 -5.67 -9.40 31.87
C THR A 568 -6.96 -9.11 32.63
N TYR A 569 -7.76 -10.15 32.90
CA TYR A 569 -8.96 -10.06 33.74
C TYR A 569 -9.23 -11.39 34.43
N ILE A 570 -10.11 -11.34 35.43
CA ILE A 570 -10.62 -12.51 36.17
C ILE A 570 -12.16 -12.46 36.14
N PRO A 571 -12.83 -13.38 35.42
CA PRO A 571 -14.28 -13.40 35.31
C PRO A 571 -14.93 -14.16 36.47
N ALA A 572 -16.23 -13.92 36.68
CA ALA A 572 -17.03 -14.52 37.75
C ALA A 572 -17.87 -15.73 37.30
N GLY A 573 -17.65 -16.29 36.10
CA GLY A 573 -18.47 -17.40 35.59
C GLY A 573 -19.77 -16.97 34.89
N ALA A 574 -19.93 -15.69 34.58
CA ALA A 574 -21.14 -15.12 33.96
C ALA A 574 -20.77 -14.14 32.85
N ALA A 575 -21.73 -13.88 31.95
CA ALA A 575 -21.57 -12.86 30.91
C ALA A 575 -21.19 -11.51 31.55
N ALA A 576 -20.20 -10.84 30.95
CA ALA A 576 -19.60 -9.64 31.52
C ALA A 576 -19.05 -8.72 30.43
N THR A 577 -18.68 -7.51 30.83
CA THR A 577 -17.95 -6.55 29.99
C THR A 577 -16.59 -6.27 30.60
N VAL A 578 -15.56 -6.22 29.74
CA VAL A 578 -14.15 -6.06 30.14
C VAL A 578 -13.60 -4.79 29.52
N GLY A 579 -13.02 -3.92 30.36
CA GLY A 579 -12.42 -2.66 29.94
C GLY A 579 -11.12 -2.86 29.17
N HIS A 580 -10.98 -2.17 28.02
CA HIS A 580 -9.75 -2.21 27.20
C HIS A 580 -9.07 -0.83 27.06
N GLY A 581 -9.77 0.27 27.37
CA GLY A 581 -9.16 1.61 27.48
C GLY A 581 -8.74 2.29 26.17
N LEU A 582 -9.14 1.78 25.01
CA LEU A 582 -8.71 2.32 23.70
C LEU A 582 -9.38 3.65 23.34
N GLY A 583 -10.56 3.96 23.88
CA GLY A 583 -11.35 5.12 23.46
C GLY A 583 -12.00 4.96 22.07
N ALA A 584 -11.79 3.83 21.40
CA ALA A 584 -12.39 3.44 20.14
C ALA A 584 -12.71 1.93 20.17
N ALA A 585 -13.73 1.51 19.43
CA ALA A 585 -14.13 0.11 19.40
C ALA A 585 -13.02 -0.75 18.75
N PRO A 586 -12.49 -1.78 19.46
CA PRO A 586 -11.56 -2.70 18.85
C PRO A 586 -12.21 -3.43 17.67
N ALA A 587 -11.49 -3.46 16.54
CA ALA A 587 -11.87 -4.24 15.37
C ALA A 587 -11.46 -5.70 15.50
N ILE A 588 -10.47 -6.00 16.36
CA ILE A 588 -10.04 -7.35 16.72
C ILE A 588 -9.88 -7.44 18.23
N VAL A 589 -10.37 -8.53 18.82
CA VAL A 589 -10.09 -8.92 20.20
C VAL A 589 -9.66 -10.38 20.21
N ILE A 590 -8.54 -10.69 20.87
CA ILE A 590 -8.03 -12.05 21.03
C ILE A 590 -7.99 -12.34 22.53
N VAL A 591 -8.66 -13.39 22.99
CA VAL A 591 -8.72 -13.80 24.41
C VAL A 591 -8.09 -15.17 24.60
N LYS A 592 -7.31 -15.34 25.67
CA LYS A 592 -6.74 -16.63 26.06
C LYS A 592 -6.88 -16.88 27.55
N GLN A 593 -7.42 -18.04 27.91
CA GLN A 593 -7.33 -18.56 29.28
C GLN A 593 -5.91 -19.05 29.56
N ARG A 594 -5.36 -18.64 30.70
CA ARG A 594 -3.93 -18.82 31.03
C ARG A 594 -3.64 -20.02 31.93
N SER A 595 -4.65 -20.59 32.59
CA SER A 595 -4.44 -21.62 33.62
C SER A 595 -4.72 -23.07 33.17
N SER A 596 -5.13 -23.30 31.91
CA SER A 596 -5.51 -24.64 31.41
C SER A 596 -4.77 -24.97 30.12
N PRO A 597 -4.31 -26.23 29.95
CA PRO A 597 -3.59 -26.66 28.76
C PRO A 597 -4.47 -26.95 27.54
N THR A 598 -5.81 -26.90 27.67
CA THR A 598 -6.76 -27.31 26.61
C THR A 598 -7.72 -26.19 26.21
N ARG A 599 -7.36 -24.93 26.46
CA ARG A 599 -8.25 -23.79 26.19
C ARG A 599 -7.74 -22.96 25.02
N SER A 600 -8.57 -22.89 24.00
CA SER A 600 -8.34 -22.20 22.74
C SER A 600 -8.24 -20.68 22.86
N TRP A 601 -7.62 -20.06 21.86
CA TRP A 601 -7.55 -18.60 21.71
C TRP A 601 -8.79 -18.10 20.98
N MET A 602 -9.70 -17.39 21.65
CA MET A 602 -10.90 -16.87 21.00
C MET A 602 -10.60 -15.57 20.27
N VAL A 603 -10.95 -15.50 18.99
CA VAL A 603 -10.74 -14.31 18.14
C VAL A 603 -12.08 -13.72 17.69
N TYR A 604 -12.30 -12.47 18.05
CA TYR A 604 -13.32 -11.60 17.47
C TYR A 604 -12.71 -10.82 16.30
N HIS A 605 -13.46 -10.66 15.23
CA HIS A 605 -13.11 -9.78 14.13
C HIS A 605 -14.37 -9.06 13.63
N LYS A 606 -14.31 -7.73 13.47
CA LYS A 606 -15.48 -6.89 13.13
C LYS A 606 -16.26 -7.39 11.90
N SER A 607 -15.57 -7.92 10.89
CA SER A 607 -16.19 -8.40 9.65
C SER A 607 -17.01 -9.68 9.81
N LEU A 608 -16.85 -10.41 10.91
CA LEU A 608 -17.67 -11.59 11.26
C LEU A 608 -18.86 -11.21 12.16
N GLY A 609 -18.87 -9.99 12.71
CA GLY A 609 -19.81 -9.59 13.76
C GLY A 609 -19.57 -10.33 15.08
N ALA A 610 -20.35 -9.96 16.10
CA ALA A 610 -20.17 -10.47 17.47
C ALA A 610 -20.87 -11.82 17.73
N THR A 611 -21.56 -12.38 16.75
CA THR A 611 -22.17 -13.72 16.86
C THR A 611 -21.18 -14.84 16.56
N GLN A 612 -20.06 -14.51 15.91
CA GLN A 612 -19.09 -15.46 15.41
C GLN A 612 -17.72 -15.29 16.09
N TYR A 613 -16.94 -16.36 16.09
CA TYR A 613 -15.57 -16.39 16.57
C TYR A 613 -14.69 -17.28 15.69
N LEU A 614 -13.38 -17.08 15.80
CA LEU A 614 -12.35 -17.96 15.28
C LEU A 614 -11.43 -18.43 16.42
N GLN A 615 -10.55 -19.37 16.12
CA GLN A 615 -9.48 -19.82 17.00
C GLN A 615 -8.11 -19.53 16.39
N LEU A 616 -7.21 -18.90 17.15
CA LEU A 616 -5.88 -18.49 16.64
C LEU A 616 -4.95 -19.67 16.41
N GLU A 617 -5.08 -20.74 17.20
CA GLU A 617 -4.24 -21.94 17.13
C GLU A 617 -4.79 -23.03 16.18
N SER A 618 -5.78 -22.68 15.37
CA SER A 618 -6.58 -23.65 14.62
C SER A 618 -6.90 -23.16 13.22
N THR A 619 -7.02 -24.12 12.31
CA THR A 619 -7.41 -23.90 10.92
C THR A 619 -8.93 -23.76 10.72
N MET A 620 -9.72 -23.76 11.80
CA MET A 620 -11.18 -23.71 11.73
C MET A 620 -11.71 -22.48 10.95
N ALA A 621 -12.89 -22.65 10.35
CA ALA A 621 -13.68 -21.53 9.84
C ALA A 621 -14.33 -20.76 11.00
N ALA A 622 -14.92 -19.60 10.70
CA ALA A 622 -15.72 -18.88 11.67
C ALA A 622 -16.91 -19.74 12.14
N ALA A 623 -17.08 -19.85 13.46
CA ALA A 623 -18.18 -20.56 14.08
C ALA A 623 -19.10 -19.60 14.83
N THR A 624 -20.38 -19.94 14.93
CA THR A 624 -21.39 -19.14 15.65
C THR A 624 -21.60 -19.71 17.04
N LEU A 625 -21.38 -18.90 18.07
CA LEU A 625 -21.67 -19.28 19.46
C LEU A 625 -21.88 -18.03 20.31
N SER A 626 -23.10 -17.82 20.80
CA SER A 626 -23.46 -16.63 21.58
C SER A 626 -22.74 -16.55 22.92
N THR A 627 -22.30 -17.68 23.49
CA THR A 627 -21.63 -17.74 24.79
C THR A 627 -20.17 -17.29 24.76
N ILE A 628 -19.60 -16.92 23.60
CA ILE A 628 -18.25 -16.36 23.49
C ILE A 628 -18.25 -14.84 23.66
N TRP A 629 -18.87 -14.09 22.73
CA TRP A 629 -18.88 -12.62 22.75
C TRP A 629 -20.21 -12.01 23.22
N ASN A 630 -21.11 -12.84 23.75
CA ASN A 630 -22.46 -12.43 24.16
C ASN A 630 -23.26 -11.73 23.04
N SER A 631 -23.01 -12.10 21.77
CA SER A 631 -23.61 -11.48 20.59
C SER A 631 -23.54 -9.95 20.56
N THR A 632 -22.57 -9.35 21.24
CA THR A 632 -22.47 -7.89 21.45
C THR A 632 -21.13 -7.36 20.96
N ALA A 633 -21.16 -6.46 19.97
CA ALA A 633 -19.94 -5.87 19.42
C ALA A 633 -19.21 -5.00 20.47
N PRO A 634 -17.87 -4.93 20.44
CA PRO A 634 -17.11 -4.02 21.29
C PRO A 634 -17.53 -2.56 21.11
N THR A 635 -17.42 -1.79 22.17
CA THR A 635 -17.64 -0.34 22.21
C THR A 635 -16.32 0.39 22.38
N SER A 636 -16.32 1.72 22.50
CA SER A 636 -15.10 2.49 22.74
C SER A 636 -14.39 2.21 24.07
N THR A 637 -15.07 1.59 25.04
CA THR A 637 -14.54 1.38 26.39
C THR A 637 -14.48 -0.08 26.82
N VAL A 638 -15.38 -0.93 26.32
CA VAL A 638 -15.50 -2.34 26.72
C VAL A 638 -15.72 -3.29 25.54
N PHE A 639 -15.26 -4.53 25.68
CA PHE A 639 -15.74 -5.68 24.90
C PHE A 639 -16.56 -6.62 25.79
N SER A 640 -17.44 -7.41 25.18
CA SER A 640 -18.32 -8.34 25.90
C SER A 640 -17.77 -9.76 25.86
N ILE A 641 -17.91 -10.49 26.97
CA ILE A 641 -17.69 -11.93 27.07
C ILE A 641 -18.99 -12.61 27.50
N GLY A 642 -19.25 -13.80 26.96
CA GLY A 642 -20.39 -14.63 27.35
C GLY A 642 -20.04 -15.59 28.49
N THR A 643 -20.77 -16.70 28.58
CA THR A 643 -20.65 -17.68 29.68
C THR A 643 -19.72 -18.85 29.38
N ASP A 644 -19.16 -18.94 28.17
CA ASP A 644 -18.30 -20.06 27.80
C ASP A 644 -17.01 -20.07 28.64
N THR A 645 -16.57 -21.26 29.06
CA THR A 645 -15.36 -21.40 29.89
C THR A 645 -14.08 -20.90 29.20
N THR A 646 -14.03 -20.87 27.86
CA THR A 646 -12.90 -20.36 27.09
C THR A 646 -12.71 -18.84 27.20
N VAL A 647 -13.71 -18.10 27.71
CA VAL A 647 -13.63 -16.65 27.95
C VAL A 647 -14.03 -16.23 29.37
N SER A 648 -14.79 -17.06 30.10
CA SER A 648 -15.44 -16.67 31.35
C SER A 648 -15.39 -17.74 32.46
N ALA A 649 -14.44 -18.68 32.46
CA ALA A 649 -14.30 -19.65 33.55
C ALA A 649 -14.06 -18.96 34.91
N ASN A 650 -14.95 -19.21 35.88
CA ASN A 650 -14.98 -18.50 37.17
C ASN A 650 -13.64 -18.55 37.92
N GLY A 651 -13.14 -17.37 38.31
CA GLY A 651 -11.94 -17.23 39.14
C GLY A 651 -10.63 -17.55 38.42
N LEU A 652 -10.67 -17.91 37.14
CA LEU A 652 -9.47 -18.21 36.36
C LEU A 652 -8.87 -16.96 35.72
N SER A 653 -7.59 -17.07 35.35
CA SER A 653 -6.82 -15.98 34.77
C SER A 653 -6.93 -15.96 33.25
N PHE A 654 -7.24 -14.79 32.68
CA PHE A 654 -7.30 -14.56 31.24
C PHE A 654 -6.38 -13.43 30.81
N SER A 655 -5.94 -13.45 29.56
CA SER A 655 -5.30 -12.34 28.86
C SER A 655 -6.07 -11.97 27.62
N PHE A 656 -5.95 -10.71 27.19
CA PHE A 656 -6.47 -10.26 25.91
C PHE A 656 -5.49 -9.35 25.16
N LEU A 657 -5.62 -9.37 23.83
CA LEU A 657 -5.08 -8.37 22.91
C LEU A 657 -6.27 -7.69 22.22
N ALA A 658 -6.28 -6.36 22.14
CA ALA A 658 -7.32 -5.60 21.47
C ALA A 658 -6.71 -4.58 20.51
N PHE A 659 -7.19 -4.58 19.27
CA PHE A 659 -6.72 -3.71 18.20
C PHE A 659 -7.87 -2.88 17.63
N ALA A 660 -7.80 -1.56 17.76
CA ALA A 660 -8.62 -0.62 17.01
C ALA A 660 -7.88 -0.20 15.73
N GLU A 661 -8.65 0.13 14.69
CA GLU A 661 -8.09 0.64 13.43
C GLU A 661 -7.70 2.11 13.59
N ILE A 662 -6.52 2.45 13.08
CA ILE A 662 -6.04 3.82 13.01
C ILE A 662 -5.74 4.13 11.53
N PRO A 663 -6.45 5.09 10.90
CA PRO A 663 -6.22 5.46 9.52
C PRO A 663 -4.74 5.76 9.21
N GLY A 664 -4.21 5.12 8.17
CA GLY A 664 -2.80 5.25 7.77
C GLY A 664 -1.81 4.43 8.61
N TYR A 665 -2.26 3.70 9.64
CA TYR A 665 -1.39 2.90 10.52
C TYR A 665 -1.82 1.43 10.67
N SER A 666 -3.06 1.15 11.06
CA SER A 666 -3.55 -0.20 11.30
C SER A 666 -4.94 -0.41 10.70
N LYS A 667 -5.18 -1.59 10.12
CA LYS A 667 -6.47 -1.93 9.50
C LYS A 667 -6.83 -3.40 9.72
N ALA A 668 -8.06 -3.63 10.15
CA ALA A 668 -8.70 -4.94 10.17
C ALA A 668 -9.52 -5.06 8.89
N PHE A 669 -9.02 -5.83 7.93
CA PHE A 669 -9.55 -5.89 6.58
C PHE A 669 -10.33 -7.18 6.34
N SER A 670 -11.13 -7.18 5.27
CA SER A 670 -11.73 -8.39 4.70
C SER A 670 -11.68 -8.29 3.18
N PHE A 671 -11.56 -9.43 2.53
CA PHE A 671 -11.61 -9.51 1.08
C PHE A 671 -12.23 -10.82 0.60
N ARG A 672 -12.67 -10.82 -0.67
CA ARG A 672 -13.09 -12.05 -1.35
C ARG A 672 -12.01 -12.53 -2.29
N GLY A 673 -11.43 -13.70 -2.02
CA GLY A 673 -10.46 -14.34 -2.91
C GLY A 673 -11.11 -14.78 -4.21
N ASN A 674 -10.29 -15.02 -5.24
CA ASN A 674 -10.76 -15.34 -6.59
C ASN A 674 -10.15 -16.57 -7.26
N GLY A 675 -9.23 -17.26 -6.58
CA GLY A 675 -8.55 -18.46 -7.06
C GLY A 675 -7.62 -18.22 -8.24
N SER A 676 -7.23 -16.96 -8.52
CA SER A 676 -6.39 -16.58 -9.66
C SER A 676 -5.05 -16.01 -9.21
N ALA A 677 -3.99 -16.23 -9.99
CA ALA A 677 -2.70 -15.55 -9.79
C ALA A 677 -2.80 -14.03 -10.02
N ASP A 678 -3.82 -13.56 -10.73
CA ASP A 678 -4.24 -12.16 -10.71
C ASP A 678 -5.33 -12.00 -9.63
N GLY A 679 -4.90 -12.07 -8.36
CA GLY A 679 -5.78 -12.05 -7.19
C GLY A 679 -6.39 -10.67 -6.93
N PRO A 680 -7.30 -10.51 -5.95
CA PRO A 680 -7.82 -9.20 -5.60
C PRO A 680 -6.71 -8.29 -5.04
N PHE A 681 -6.85 -6.99 -5.31
CA PHE A 681 -6.10 -5.94 -4.62
C PHE A 681 -6.86 -5.51 -3.37
N VAL A 682 -6.16 -5.34 -2.25
CA VAL A 682 -6.74 -4.94 -0.97
C VAL A 682 -6.17 -3.58 -0.55
N TYR A 683 -7.01 -2.56 -0.57
CA TYR A 683 -6.63 -1.21 -0.15
C TYR A 683 -6.56 -1.10 1.38
N LEU A 684 -5.42 -0.66 1.90
CA LEU A 684 -5.19 -0.42 3.32
C LEU A 684 -5.09 1.07 3.67
N GLY A 685 -4.68 1.91 2.72
CA GLY A 685 -4.37 3.33 2.96
C GLY A 685 -2.94 3.58 3.45
N PHE A 686 -2.10 2.55 3.42
CA PHE A 686 -0.70 2.59 3.81
C PHE A 686 0.09 1.44 3.17
N ARG A 687 1.41 1.57 3.12
CA ARG A 687 2.31 0.47 2.77
C ARG A 687 2.40 -0.50 3.95
N PRO A 688 2.16 -1.80 3.79
CA PRO A 688 2.26 -2.75 4.90
C PRO A 688 3.70 -2.97 5.37
N ARG A 689 3.90 -3.00 6.69
CA ARG A 689 5.06 -3.62 7.36
C ARG A 689 4.76 -5.07 7.68
N TYR A 690 3.52 -5.39 8.04
CA TYR A 690 3.05 -6.69 8.50
C TYR A 690 1.61 -6.92 8.03
N ILE A 691 1.30 -8.15 7.63
CA ILE A 691 -0.06 -8.62 7.34
C ILE A 691 -0.24 -10.03 7.91
N MET A 692 -1.37 -10.26 8.59
CA MET A 692 -1.89 -11.60 8.89
C MET A 692 -3.22 -11.82 8.16
N ILE A 693 -3.36 -12.94 7.43
CA ILE A 693 -4.56 -13.32 6.66
C ILE A 693 -5.11 -14.65 7.17
N LYS A 694 -6.44 -14.72 7.31
CA LYS A 694 -7.15 -15.97 7.60
C LYS A 694 -8.35 -16.14 6.68
N ARG A 695 -8.46 -17.33 6.09
CA ARG A 695 -9.71 -17.76 5.46
C ARG A 695 -10.77 -18.00 6.53
N SER A 696 -11.88 -17.28 6.46
CA SER A 696 -12.90 -17.26 7.50
C SER A 696 -14.11 -18.13 7.19
N ASP A 697 -14.34 -18.47 5.91
CA ASP A 697 -15.54 -19.18 5.46
C ASP A 697 -15.35 -20.69 5.23
N ALA A 698 -14.12 -21.19 5.35
CA ALA A 698 -13.80 -22.61 5.21
C ALA A 698 -12.65 -23.02 6.14
N ALA A 699 -12.76 -24.23 6.70
CA ALA A 699 -11.76 -24.81 7.60
C ALA A 699 -10.56 -25.36 6.80
N GLY A 700 -9.51 -25.80 7.51
CA GLY A 700 -8.33 -26.44 6.91
C GLY A 700 -7.35 -25.46 6.27
N ASN A 701 -7.43 -24.18 6.59
CA ASN A 701 -6.50 -23.14 6.12
C ASN A 701 -5.95 -22.34 7.30
N ASP A 702 -4.64 -22.15 7.31
CA ASP A 702 -3.88 -21.56 8.41
C ASP A 702 -3.97 -20.01 8.46
N TRP A 703 -3.34 -19.40 9.48
CA TRP A 703 -3.20 -17.96 9.67
C TRP A 703 -1.88 -17.45 9.08
N PHE A 704 -1.88 -17.07 7.80
CA PHE A 704 -0.68 -16.66 7.06
C PHE A 704 -0.16 -15.30 7.51
N ILE A 705 1.16 -15.19 7.72
CA ILE A 705 1.86 -13.97 8.13
C ILE A 705 2.95 -13.59 7.11
N PHE A 706 2.83 -12.38 6.58
CA PHE A 706 3.81 -11.75 5.68
C PHE A 706 4.32 -10.45 6.29
N ASP A 707 5.61 -10.12 6.11
CA ASP A 707 6.15 -8.83 6.51
C ASP A 707 7.31 -8.37 5.62
N SER A 708 7.53 -7.05 5.62
CA SER A 708 8.55 -6.43 4.79
C SER A 708 9.96 -6.49 5.38
N ALA A 709 10.15 -7.13 6.54
CA ALA A 709 11.48 -7.29 7.15
C ALA A 709 12.17 -8.51 6.57
N ARG A 710 11.39 -9.59 6.39
CA ARG A 710 11.84 -10.83 5.76
C ARG A 710 12.00 -10.67 4.25
N ASP A 711 11.02 -10.03 3.59
CA ASP A 711 11.10 -9.69 2.17
C ASP A 711 11.13 -8.18 1.96
N THR A 712 12.29 -7.62 1.64
CA THR A 712 12.48 -6.17 1.52
C THR A 712 12.01 -5.59 0.17
N TYR A 713 11.58 -6.44 -0.76
CA TYR A 713 11.09 -6.07 -2.09
C TYR A 713 9.98 -7.01 -2.54
N ASN A 714 9.25 -6.63 -3.58
CA ASN A 714 8.29 -7.53 -4.21
C ASN A 714 9.01 -8.52 -5.12
N GLN A 715 8.67 -9.80 -5.15
CA GLN A 715 7.53 -10.43 -4.48
C GLN A 715 7.80 -10.71 -3.00
N VAL A 716 6.80 -10.49 -2.16
CA VAL A 716 6.78 -10.97 -0.78
C VAL A 716 6.32 -12.43 -0.82
N ALA A 717 7.22 -13.34 -0.46
CA ALA A 717 7.11 -14.78 -0.67
C ALA A 717 7.27 -15.58 0.62
N THR A 718 7.93 -14.99 1.59
CA THR A 718 8.33 -15.62 2.83
C THR A 718 7.18 -15.58 3.82
N GLU A 719 6.69 -16.76 4.19
CA GLU A 719 5.49 -16.92 5.02
C GLU A 719 5.77 -17.63 6.33
N LEU A 720 4.98 -17.26 7.34
CA LEU A 720 4.87 -17.93 8.63
C LEU A 720 3.39 -18.07 8.98
N TYR A 721 3.10 -18.82 10.04
CA TYR A 721 1.74 -19.24 10.39
C TYR A 721 1.51 -19.03 11.87
N ALA A 722 0.48 -18.27 12.25
CA ALA A 722 0.20 -18.00 13.66
C ALA A 722 -0.17 -19.28 14.45
N ASP A 723 -0.77 -20.25 13.75
CA ASP A 723 -1.29 -21.52 14.25
C ASP A 723 -0.36 -22.72 14.08
N LEU A 724 0.81 -22.56 13.44
CA LEU A 724 1.74 -23.68 13.23
C LEU A 724 3.13 -23.43 13.82
N ALA A 725 3.78 -24.54 14.17
CA ALA A 725 5.20 -24.57 14.50
C ALA A 725 6.12 -24.46 13.27
N ALA A 726 5.57 -24.63 12.06
CA ALA A 726 6.30 -24.79 10.81
C ALA A 726 7.44 -23.78 10.63
N ALA A 727 8.57 -24.26 10.09
CA ALA A 727 9.64 -23.38 9.65
C ALA A 727 9.13 -22.42 8.56
N GLU A 728 9.78 -21.28 8.46
CA GLU A 728 9.62 -20.33 7.37
C GLU A 728 9.79 -21.06 6.04
N SER A 729 8.85 -20.79 5.13
CA SER A 729 8.87 -21.30 3.78
C SER A 729 8.88 -20.13 2.81
N SER A 730 9.59 -20.31 1.69
CA SER A 730 9.43 -19.49 0.49
C SER A 730 8.62 -20.31 -0.52
N SER A 731 7.30 -20.20 -0.42
CA SER A 731 6.36 -20.94 -1.27
C SER A 731 5.92 -20.12 -2.48
N THR A 732 4.92 -20.62 -3.23
CA THR A 732 4.31 -19.90 -4.36
C THR A 732 3.16 -18.98 -3.92
N HIS A 733 3.03 -18.68 -2.62
CA HIS A 733 1.94 -17.88 -2.06
C HIS A 733 2.23 -16.36 -2.13
N TYR A 734 2.77 -15.93 -3.27
CA TYR A 734 3.29 -14.57 -3.44
C TYR A 734 2.21 -13.50 -3.25
N ILE A 735 2.63 -12.40 -2.64
CA ILE A 735 1.88 -11.15 -2.60
C ILE A 735 2.79 -9.99 -2.98
N ASP A 736 2.22 -8.94 -3.57
CA ASP A 736 2.91 -7.65 -3.70
C ASP A 736 2.44 -6.72 -2.60
N PHE A 737 3.38 -6.07 -1.91
CA PHE A 737 3.11 -4.88 -1.13
C PHE A 737 3.19 -3.65 -2.04
N THR A 738 2.26 -2.72 -1.85
CA THR A 738 2.17 -1.46 -2.60
C THR A 738 2.19 -0.29 -1.62
N ALA A 739 2.28 0.95 -2.10
CA ALA A 739 2.28 2.16 -1.28
C ALA A 739 0.99 2.33 -0.45
N ASN A 740 -0.10 1.67 -0.83
CA ASN A 740 -1.43 1.84 -0.26
C ASN A 740 -2.16 0.52 0.09
N GLY A 741 -1.52 -0.64 -0.05
CA GLY A 741 -2.15 -1.94 0.22
C GLY A 741 -1.34 -3.14 -0.24
N PHE A 742 -2.02 -4.21 -0.65
CA PHE A 742 -1.37 -5.40 -1.22
C PHE A 742 -2.18 -6.04 -2.34
N LYS A 743 -1.51 -6.80 -3.21
CA LYS A 743 -2.10 -7.57 -4.31
C LYS A 743 -1.76 -9.04 -4.14
N LEU A 744 -2.76 -9.91 -4.15
CA LEU A 744 -2.52 -11.36 -4.16
C LEU A 744 -2.00 -11.79 -5.54
N ARG A 745 -0.90 -12.57 -5.55
CA ARG A 745 -0.22 -13.05 -6.76
C ARG A 745 -0.20 -14.58 -6.86
N THR A 746 -1.20 -15.22 -6.27
CA THR A 746 -1.29 -16.67 -6.12
C THR A 746 -2.73 -17.14 -6.19
N SER A 747 -2.97 -18.35 -6.67
CA SER A 747 -4.27 -19.03 -6.62
C SER A 747 -4.46 -19.88 -5.36
N TYR A 748 -3.48 -19.89 -4.45
CA TYR A 748 -3.46 -20.80 -3.32
C TYR A 748 -4.67 -20.64 -2.38
N ALA A 749 -5.20 -21.78 -1.93
CA ALA A 749 -6.48 -21.80 -1.22
C ALA A 749 -6.47 -21.08 0.13
N GLY A 750 -5.33 -21.11 0.84
CA GLY A 750 -5.20 -20.51 2.17
C GLY A 750 -5.16 -18.99 2.20
N VAL A 751 -4.93 -18.34 1.05
CA VAL A 751 -4.88 -16.86 0.96
C VAL A 751 -5.74 -16.28 -0.16
N ASN A 752 -6.12 -17.05 -1.18
CA ASN A 752 -6.85 -16.51 -2.33
C ASN A 752 -7.88 -17.46 -2.98
N ALA A 753 -8.30 -18.58 -2.39
CA ALA A 753 -9.43 -19.33 -2.98
C ALA A 753 -10.69 -18.47 -3.11
N ALA A 754 -11.64 -18.87 -3.96
CA ALA A 754 -12.96 -18.25 -3.96
C ALA A 754 -13.61 -18.38 -2.57
N GLY A 755 -13.76 -17.27 -1.86
CA GLY A 755 -14.24 -17.25 -0.48
C GLY A 755 -13.85 -15.98 0.29
N THR A 756 -14.30 -15.87 1.53
CA THR A 756 -14.09 -14.70 2.40
C THR A 756 -12.87 -14.86 3.30
N PHE A 757 -11.99 -13.88 3.23
CA PHE A 757 -10.80 -13.74 4.06
C PHE A 757 -10.93 -12.51 4.94
N ILE A 758 -10.28 -12.57 6.10
CA ILE A 758 -10.14 -11.46 7.04
C ILE A 758 -8.68 -11.35 7.47
N GLY A 759 -8.33 -10.26 8.13
CA GLY A 759 -6.97 -10.10 8.61
C GLY A 759 -6.69 -8.76 9.27
N ILE A 760 -5.44 -8.59 9.68
CA ILE A 760 -4.93 -7.33 10.23
C ILE A 760 -3.62 -6.96 9.57
N ALA A 761 -3.43 -5.67 9.32
CA ALA A 761 -2.19 -5.12 8.80
C ALA A 761 -1.72 -3.91 9.62
N PHE A 762 -0.40 -3.73 9.68
CA PHE A 762 0.26 -2.57 10.30
C PHE A 762 1.19 -1.89 9.28
N ALA A 763 1.27 -0.57 9.32
CA ALA A 763 1.97 0.23 8.33
C ALA A 763 3.49 0.23 8.51
N GLU A 764 4.19 0.21 7.39
CA GLU A 764 5.58 0.66 7.26
C GLU A 764 5.58 2.19 7.12
N PHE A 765 4.76 2.70 6.18
CA PHE A 765 4.54 4.13 5.96
C PHE A 765 3.07 4.41 5.63
N PRO A 766 2.47 5.50 6.16
CA PRO A 766 1.19 5.99 5.66
C PRO A 766 1.30 6.37 4.17
N PHE A 767 0.23 6.17 3.39
CA PHE A 767 0.26 6.45 1.94
C PHE A 767 0.47 7.93 1.62
N GLY A 768 -0.10 8.82 2.43
CA GLY A 768 -0.02 10.28 2.29
C GLY A 768 -0.96 10.97 3.28
N GLY A 769 -0.90 12.29 3.34
CA GLY A 769 -1.74 13.13 4.19
C GLY A 769 -1.22 14.56 4.21
N SER A 770 -2.04 15.52 4.64
CA SER A 770 -1.64 16.93 4.68
C SER A 770 -0.42 17.24 5.56
N ASN A 771 0.00 16.31 6.42
CA ASN A 771 1.16 16.42 7.32
C ASN A 771 2.28 15.41 7.04
N VAL A 772 2.20 14.60 5.97
CA VAL A 772 3.21 13.58 5.64
C VAL A 772 3.48 13.48 4.14
N ALA A 773 4.72 13.18 3.79
CA ALA A 773 5.11 12.94 2.42
C ALA A 773 4.38 11.73 1.83
N PRO A 774 4.10 11.76 0.51
CA PRO A 774 3.62 10.57 -0.19
C PRO A 774 4.54 9.38 0.05
N CYS A 775 3.96 8.21 0.26
CA CYS A 775 4.72 6.97 0.30
C CYS A 775 5.25 6.66 -1.11
N PRO A 776 6.55 6.37 -1.28
CA PRO A 776 7.05 5.93 -2.58
C PRO A 776 6.37 4.62 -3.03
N ALA A 777 6.46 4.29 -4.32
CA ALA A 777 6.10 2.96 -4.81
C ALA A 777 7.11 1.90 -4.33
N ARG A 778 6.70 0.63 -4.29
CA ARG A 778 7.54 -0.50 -3.85
C ARG A 778 7.93 -1.43 -4.99
#